data_AF-A0A8J4PRG9-F1
#
_entry.id   AF-A0A8J4PRG9-F1
#
_cell.length_a   1.000
_cell.length_b   1.000
_cell.length_c   1.000
_cell.angle_alpha   90.00
_cell.angle_beta   90.00
_cell.angle_gamma   90.00
#
_symmetry.space_group_name_H-M   'P 1'
#
loop_
_entity.id
_entity.type
_entity.pdbx_description
1 polymer ?
#
loop_
_entity_poly.entity_id
_entity_poly.type
_entity_poly.pdbx_seq_one_letter_code
_entity_poly.pdbx_strand_id
1 'polypeptide(L)'
;MMETTDTANADIVRLIDEFVNHQIVDKSIPSIAVCVATGDRVLHKRIYHHAESTSPVPVLDKTLFRVASVSKLFTYVGLLQLVDRGLVSLLDPITKYVPDFAPLNPLVEIGDPEQQHGSVESPTREYFKEITVFNLIRHTSGLIREPLDGNYFNFEQCDLIELVASLSHSRLTIPPNKINKYSNAAVALIGYIIEVASGMVFEDYIDQNVLGPLGMNDSSFKNIHSNTDVQDEQSLRTAVGHMWRLWDETDTDLSVFTEAPHTHFGMNPAAGLRTTVNDISKFMQLLLNYGQPLLKKETFMQFITLQPLDTLAPPQMDFSFQPKDDLTRGLGIDILSFLGYKVVRHGGAINGFATDLRALPELNLSVFTCSTLDCTNAISIMISEYITLLLMPSLIKDIHSPLASQTKAELLEKVKEKSNFARLSLKATELDDKMYEVIKGLYKKGKHLQPYYPDSWLQKIYKEYNGKIYLRQNPFISKIKLVRDHEKTSIITSDRLSCNQVLFIFYNEDLDSEDVFFDYLDLQGKDKDFAESDGSLFYKPFICSNLVPALPSSSTNISCFNANDTDDQQTTCSSTILAPIDYFCLEPQVAPYIKYILGVYEAKDQIALIFEENGLLHVCIEWLFIYKLDFYSVSTDNDTKETRVSFKFTSEAMYNYEFLDFIVNSADCSPKRVELSGIPFVYKYVGAQGKQVGVYDEITCQKALADSLSIPVPFPQPEQHGLVDVGAMCDTIKVDLKYASSDNFSGITLYSGSATGRAYLHHQAATHLIKAHLWLVEHWGLGLVIFDSYRPWHVTWAMDRCVEAQYRGKYVADPTIGSVHNRGGAVDISLYSISSGEIILMPGDYDEFSFRSHRSYFGGTTTQRYYRKLLTTALINNKFSPYPQEWWHFDFLSDAPLPVLNIPFNKLLK
;
A
#
# COMPACT_ATOMS: atom_id res chain seq x y z
N MET A 1 37.03 -7.71 7.05
CA MET A 1 36.84 -8.45 5.78
C MET A 1 36.85 -9.92 6.15
N MET A 2 35.83 -10.70 5.77
CA MET A 2 36.00 -12.15 5.61
C MET A 2 37.14 -12.34 4.60
N GLU A 3 38.36 -12.59 5.09
CA GLU A 3 39.48 -12.90 4.21
C GLU A 3 39.12 -14.16 3.41
N THR A 4 39.13 -14.00 2.10
CA THR A 4 38.62 -14.90 1.05
C THR A 4 39.45 -16.17 0.88
N THR A 5 40.12 -16.66 1.93
CA THR A 5 40.99 -17.83 1.87
C THR A 5 40.32 -19.12 2.33
N ASP A 6 39.09 -19.05 2.85
CA ASP A 6 38.30 -20.23 3.20
C ASP A 6 37.14 -20.39 2.21
N THR A 7 37.12 -21.51 1.49
CA THR A 7 36.13 -21.80 0.43
C THR A 7 34.69 -21.73 0.96
N ALA A 8 34.47 -22.09 2.23
CA ALA A 8 33.16 -22.01 2.87
C ALA A 8 32.66 -20.56 3.05
N ASN A 9 33.57 -19.61 3.29
CA ASN A 9 33.22 -18.19 3.40
C ASN A 9 32.91 -17.57 2.03
N ALA A 10 33.61 -18.00 0.98
CA ALA A 10 33.35 -17.54 -0.38
C ALA A 10 31.95 -17.96 -0.88
N ASP A 11 31.51 -19.18 -0.55
CA ASP A 11 30.17 -19.67 -0.91
C ASP A 11 29.05 -18.91 -0.21
N ILE A 12 29.20 -18.60 1.08
CA ILE A 12 28.20 -17.81 1.82
C ILE A 12 28.07 -16.42 1.21
N VAL A 13 29.18 -15.74 0.93
CA VAL A 13 29.15 -14.41 0.30
C VAL A 13 28.48 -14.46 -1.06
N ARG A 14 28.79 -15.48 -1.89
CA ARG A 14 28.13 -15.69 -3.18
C ARG A 14 26.61 -15.88 -3.05
N LEU A 15 26.15 -16.66 -2.07
CA LEU A 15 24.72 -16.86 -1.82
C LEU A 15 24.01 -15.59 -1.35
N ILE A 16 24.66 -14.78 -0.50
CA ILE A 16 24.15 -13.47 -0.10
C ILE A 16 24.04 -12.57 -1.34
N ASP A 17 25.07 -12.52 -2.17
CA ASP A 17 25.08 -11.71 -3.39
C ASP A 17 23.97 -12.12 -4.36
N GLU A 18 23.80 -13.42 -4.61
CA GLU A 18 22.74 -13.95 -5.48
C GLU A 18 21.35 -13.57 -4.95
N PHE A 19 21.13 -13.73 -3.64
CA PHE A 19 19.84 -13.44 -3.02
C PHE A 19 19.50 -11.95 -3.07
N VAL A 20 20.43 -11.07 -2.67
CA VAL A 20 20.18 -9.62 -2.65
C VAL A 20 20.03 -9.06 -4.07
N ASN A 21 20.85 -9.49 -5.03
CA ASN A 21 20.70 -9.06 -6.42
C ASN A 21 19.38 -9.51 -7.03
N HIS A 22 18.90 -10.72 -6.70
CA HIS A 22 17.58 -11.16 -7.12
C HIS A 22 16.48 -10.24 -6.59
N GLN A 23 16.52 -9.86 -5.31
CA GLN A 23 15.53 -8.93 -4.75
C GLN A 23 15.59 -7.55 -5.41
N ILE A 24 16.80 -7.05 -5.70
CA ILE A 24 16.98 -5.79 -6.42
C ILE A 24 16.33 -5.82 -7.78
N VAL A 25 16.59 -6.86 -8.58
CA VAL A 25 16.05 -6.96 -9.94
C VAL A 25 14.55 -7.27 -9.94
N ASP A 26 14.08 -8.22 -9.11
CA ASP A 26 12.67 -8.63 -9.08
C ASP A 26 11.75 -7.52 -8.56
N LYS A 27 12.25 -6.65 -7.68
CA LYS A 27 11.48 -5.57 -7.03
C LYS A 27 11.87 -4.16 -7.49
N SER A 28 12.74 -4.05 -8.49
CA SER A 28 13.26 -2.78 -8.99
C SER A 28 13.83 -1.89 -7.87
N ILE A 29 14.53 -2.47 -6.89
CA ILE A 29 15.05 -1.69 -5.75
C ILE A 29 16.33 -0.97 -6.18
N PRO A 30 16.41 0.38 -6.12
CA PRO A 30 17.57 1.11 -6.62
C PRO A 30 18.88 0.71 -5.94
N SER A 31 18.88 0.58 -4.61
CA SER A 31 20.02 0.06 -3.86
C SER A 31 19.63 -0.56 -2.51
N ILE A 32 20.44 -1.52 -2.08
CA ILE A 32 20.36 -2.14 -0.74
C ILE A 32 21.76 -2.17 -0.13
N ALA A 33 21.91 -1.57 1.04
CA ALA A 33 23.10 -1.70 1.88
C ALA A 33 22.91 -2.87 2.87
N VAL A 34 23.96 -3.68 3.03
CA VAL A 34 24.01 -4.83 3.95
C VAL A 34 25.26 -4.74 4.82
N CYS A 35 25.09 -4.96 6.12
CA CYS A 35 26.18 -5.10 7.09
C CYS A 35 25.95 -6.34 7.97
N VAL A 36 27.01 -7.11 8.18
CA VAL A 36 27.03 -8.28 9.06
C VAL A 36 28.21 -8.14 10.01
N ALA A 37 27.96 -8.19 11.31
CA ALA A 37 28.99 -8.02 12.33
C ALA A 37 28.85 -9.03 13.47
N THR A 38 29.99 -9.36 14.07
CA THR A 38 30.11 -9.95 15.41
C THR A 38 30.53 -8.86 16.39
N GLY A 39 30.49 -9.13 17.70
CA GLY A 39 30.85 -8.16 18.75
C GLY A 39 32.29 -7.61 18.66
N ASP A 40 33.17 -8.29 17.92
CA ASP A 40 34.60 -7.96 17.78
C ASP A 40 35.00 -7.53 16.37
N ARG A 41 34.22 -7.84 15.32
CA ARG A 41 34.60 -7.53 13.92
C ARG A 41 33.42 -7.47 12.96
N VAL A 42 33.64 -6.83 11.81
CA VAL A 42 32.70 -6.83 10.67
C VAL A 42 33.03 -8.01 9.75
N LEU A 43 32.04 -8.86 9.50
CA LEU A 43 32.14 -10.05 8.64
C LEU A 43 31.95 -9.67 7.17
N HIS A 44 30.86 -8.95 6.86
CA HIS A 44 30.48 -8.55 5.51
C HIS A 44 29.91 -7.13 5.51
N LYS A 45 30.26 -6.34 4.49
CA LYS A 45 29.62 -5.05 4.22
C LYS A 45 29.60 -4.80 2.72
N ARG A 46 28.44 -4.46 2.16
CA ARG A 46 28.29 -4.18 0.74
C ARG A 46 27.08 -3.30 0.47
N ILE A 47 27.18 -2.48 -0.57
CA ILE A 47 26.02 -1.83 -1.18
C ILE A 47 25.80 -2.48 -2.54
N TYR A 48 24.60 -2.98 -2.75
CA TYR A 48 24.12 -3.55 -4.01
C TYR A 48 23.29 -2.47 -4.71
N HIS A 49 23.38 -2.40 -6.05
CA HIS A 49 22.67 -1.42 -6.84
C HIS A 49 21.98 -2.08 -8.03
N HIS A 50 20.84 -1.54 -8.46
CA HIS A 50 20.23 -1.93 -9.73
C HIS A 50 21.06 -1.41 -10.90
N ALA A 51 21.27 -2.22 -11.93
CA ALA A 51 22.09 -1.83 -13.08
C ALA A 51 21.45 -0.70 -13.92
N GLU A 52 20.12 -0.66 -13.96
CA GLU A 52 19.33 0.32 -14.72
C GLU A 52 18.94 1.56 -13.91
N SER A 53 19.37 1.67 -12.64
CA SER A 53 19.06 2.85 -11.83
C SER A 53 19.79 4.08 -12.39
N THR A 54 19.04 5.16 -12.59
CA THR A 54 19.58 6.47 -12.96
C THR A 54 20.09 7.26 -11.75
N SER A 55 19.86 6.77 -10.53
CA SER A 55 20.30 7.43 -9.30
C SER A 55 21.82 7.31 -9.10
N PRO A 56 22.46 8.32 -8.47
CA PRO A 56 23.88 8.25 -8.12
C PRO A 56 24.20 7.00 -7.32
N VAL A 57 25.21 6.24 -7.75
CA VAL A 57 25.61 4.99 -7.10
C VAL A 57 26.24 5.28 -5.73
N PRO A 58 25.64 4.81 -4.63
CA PRO A 58 26.20 4.97 -3.30
C PRO A 58 27.59 4.34 -3.16
N VAL A 59 28.48 4.99 -2.41
CA VAL A 59 29.78 4.43 -2.04
C VAL A 59 29.81 4.08 -0.57
N LEU A 60 30.39 2.91 -0.27
CA LEU A 60 30.31 2.26 1.04
C LEU A 60 30.75 3.14 2.22
N ASP A 61 31.82 3.92 2.04
CA ASP A 61 32.48 4.62 3.13
C ASP A 61 32.01 6.07 3.32
N LYS A 62 31.22 6.62 2.39
CA LYS A 62 30.82 8.04 2.45
C LYS A 62 29.32 8.25 2.46
N THR A 63 28.56 7.36 1.83
CA THR A 63 27.13 7.55 1.66
C THR A 63 26.38 7.37 2.98
N LEU A 64 25.56 8.37 3.30
CA LEU A 64 24.68 8.37 4.45
C LEU A 64 23.34 7.75 4.06
N PHE A 65 22.83 6.89 4.92
CA PHE A 65 21.49 6.32 4.83
C PHE A 65 20.63 6.85 5.96
N ARG A 66 19.37 7.17 5.66
CA ARG A 66 18.36 7.49 6.68
C ARG A 66 17.84 6.17 7.24
N VAL A 67 17.98 5.96 8.55
CA VAL A 67 17.62 4.68 9.18
C VAL A 67 16.27 4.72 9.91
N ALA A 68 15.52 5.80 9.74
CA ALA A 68 14.16 5.95 10.23
C ALA A 68 14.07 5.55 11.72
N SER A 69 13.09 4.73 12.10
CA SER A 69 12.86 4.34 13.49
C SER A 69 13.98 3.53 14.16
N VAL A 70 15.01 3.05 13.45
CA VAL A 70 16.24 2.54 14.10
C VAL A 70 16.91 3.64 14.94
N SER A 71 16.70 4.92 14.59
CA SER A 71 17.14 6.09 15.36
C SER A 71 16.71 6.04 16.83
N LYS A 72 15.53 5.47 17.13
CA LYS A 72 14.98 5.38 18.49
C LYS A 72 15.92 4.64 19.43
N LEU A 73 16.64 3.64 18.93
CA LEU A 73 17.60 2.87 19.72
C LEU A 73 18.72 3.75 20.29
N PHE A 74 19.16 4.76 19.53
CA PHE A 74 20.18 5.71 19.97
C PHE A 74 19.63 6.66 21.02
N THR A 75 18.41 7.16 20.83
CA THR A 75 17.67 7.95 21.82
C THR A 75 17.49 7.19 23.13
N TYR A 76 17.11 5.91 23.06
CA TYR A 76 16.94 5.06 24.24
C TYR A 76 18.26 4.79 24.95
N VAL A 77 19.35 4.54 24.23
CA VAL A 77 20.69 4.42 24.83
C VAL A 77 21.10 5.72 25.51
N GLY A 78 20.85 6.87 24.90
CA GLY A 78 21.11 8.18 25.50
C GLY A 78 20.31 8.41 26.80
N LEU A 79 19.02 8.06 26.81
CA LEU A 79 18.18 8.10 28.01
C LEU A 79 18.71 7.15 29.10
N LEU A 80 19.02 5.89 28.74
CA LEU A 80 19.47 4.88 29.69
C LEU A 80 20.86 5.20 30.27
N GLN A 81 21.72 5.94 29.55
CA GLN A 81 22.95 6.49 30.12
C GLN A 81 22.66 7.47 31.27
N LEU A 82 21.65 8.33 31.13
CA LEU A 82 21.24 9.25 32.19
C LEU A 82 20.62 8.50 33.37
N VAL A 83 19.94 7.38 33.11
CA VAL A 83 19.47 6.46 34.16
C VAL A 83 20.64 5.84 34.91
N ASP A 84 21.67 5.35 34.21
CA ASP A 84 22.87 4.79 34.82
C ASP A 84 23.64 5.79 35.69
N ARG A 85 23.61 7.07 35.30
CA ARG A 85 24.19 8.21 36.04
C ARG A 85 23.30 8.68 37.20
N GLY A 86 22.07 8.16 37.33
CA GLY A 86 21.11 8.57 38.36
C GLY A 86 20.49 9.96 38.14
N LEU A 87 20.62 10.52 36.93
CA LEU A 87 20.06 11.83 36.58
C LEU A 87 18.58 11.73 36.18
N VAL A 88 18.17 10.58 35.64
CA VAL A 88 16.78 10.25 35.28
C VAL A 88 16.38 8.95 35.97
N SER A 89 15.17 8.89 36.50
CA SER A 89 14.54 7.64 36.92
C SER A 89 13.48 7.24 35.89
N LEU A 90 13.39 5.94 35.57
CA LEU A 90 12.30 5.42 34.73
C LEU A 90 10.91 5.65 35.38
N LEU A 91 10.87 5.82 36.71
CA LEU A 91 9.64 6.12 37.45
C LEU A 91 9.34 7.61 37.59
N ASP A 92 10.20 8.48 37.05
CA ASP A 92 9.91 9.91 37.09
C ASP A 92 8.63 10.22 36.31
N PRO A 93 7.71 11.04 36.86
CA PRO A 93 6.57 11.53 36.12
C PRO A 93 7.03 12.51 35.04
N ILE A 94 6.33 12.57 33.92
CA ILE A 94 6.69 13.48 32.82
C ILE A 94 6.65 14.95 33.25
N THR A 95 5.75 15.30 34.17
CA THR A 95 5.62 16.67 34.72
C THR A 95 6.88 17.15 35.47
N LYS A 96 7.81 16.25 35.83
CA LYS A 96 9.13 16.62 36.34
C LYS A 96 9.98 17.37 35.30
N TYR A 97 9.85 16.99 34.03
CA TYR A 97 10.65 17.52 32.91
C TYR A 97 9.86 18.54 32.08
N VAL A 98 8.55 18.38 32.00
CA VAL A 98 7.63 19.28 31.28
C VAL A 98 6.49 19.68 32.23
N PRO A 99 6.65 20.75 33.03
CA PRO A 99 5.68 21.12 34.07
C PRO A 99 4.25 21.33 33.56
N ASP A 100 4.10 21.88 32.35
CA ASP A 100 2.82 22.17 31.72
C ASP A 100 2.27 21.00 30.87
N PHE A 101 2.85 19.80 31.01
CA PHE A 101 2.38 18.60 30.31
C PHE A 101 1.01 18.17 30.82
N ALA A 102 -0.03 18.45 30.02
CA ALA A 102 -1.43 18.20 30.38
C ALA A 102 -2.30 17.85 29.16
N PRO A 103 -1.97 16.79 28.38
CA PRO A 103 -2.84 16.34 27.31
C PRO A 103 -4.23 16.02 27.85
N LEU A 104 -5.25 16.28 27.02
CA LEU A 104 -6.63 16.02 27.40
C LEU A 104 -6.84 14.54 27.69
N ASN A 105 -7.66 14.27 28.70
CA ASN A 105 -8.03 12.91 29.11
C ASN A 105 -8.54 12.07 27.93
N PRO A 106 -8.37 10.73 27.99
CA PRO A 106 -8.82 9.88 26.92
C PRO A 106 -10.32 10.00 26.73
N LEU A 107 -10.76 9.91 25.47
CA LEU A 107 -12.17 9.73 25.12
C LEU A 107 -12.59 8.34 25.62
N VAL A 108 -13.00 8.24 26.89
CA VAL A 108 -13.50 6.99 27.48
C VAL A 108 -14.89 6.72 26.90
N GLU A 109 -14.98 5.78 25.98
CA GLU A 109 -16.13 4.87 25.89
C GLU A 109 -15.63 3.48 26.24
N ILE A 110 -15.74 3.12 27.53
CA ILE A 110 -15.79 1.71 27.93
C ILE A 110 -17.26 1.40 28.17
N GLY A 111 -17.91 0.80 27.16
CA GLY A 111 -19.06 -0.07 27.35
C GLY A 111 -20.45 0.56 27.22
N ASP A 112 -21.20 0.01 26.26
CA ASP A 112 -22.67 -0.06 26.18
C ASP A 112 -23.46 1.20 25.73
N PRO A 113 -24.06 1.18 24.52
CA PRO A 113 -24.96 2.25 24.03
C PRO A 113 -26.21 2.47 24.89
N GLU A 114 -26.58 1.52 25.78
CA GLU A 114 -27.79 1.65 26.62
C GLU A 114 -27.63 2.58 27.84
N GLN A 115 -26.42 3.09 28.14
CA GLN A 115 -26.20 3.99 29.30
C GLN A 115 -26.15 5.50 28.96
N GLN A 116 -26.56 5.92 27.77
CA GLN A 116 -26.56 7.34 27.38
C GLN A 116 -27.71 8.20 27.95
N HIS A 117 -28.38 7.79 29.04
CA HIS A 117 -29.48 8.57 29.65
C HIS A 117 -29.28 8.91 31.14
N GLY A 118 -28.03 8.87 31.62
CA GLY A 118 -27.65 9.38 32.94
C GLY A 118 -26.52 10.41 32.82
N SER A 119 -26.59 11.50 33.58
CA SER A 119 -25.54 12.52 33.67
C SER A 119 -24.17 11.86 33.91
N VAL A 120 -23.28 11.95 32.92
CA VAL A 120 -21.89 11.51 33.04
C VAL A 120 -21.22 12.37 34.11
N GLU A 121 -20.95 11.79 35.28
CA GLU A 121 -20.06 12.39 36.25
C GLU A 121 -18.68 12.61 35.60
N SER A 122 -18.19 13.85 35.72
CA SER A 122 -16.96 14.41 35.16
C SER A 122 -15.75 13.45 35.20
N PRO A 123 -14.87 13.41 34.17
CA PRO A 123 -13.62 12.66 34.23
C PRO A 123 -12.64 13.37 35.18
N THR A 124 -12.80 13.15 36.49
CA THR A 124 -12.00 13.78 37.56
C THR A 124 -10.56 13.27 37.64
N ARG A 125 -10.22 12.17 36.96
CA ARG A 125 -8.89 11.59 36.96
C ARG A 125 -8.01 12.17 35.86
N GLU A 126 -6.91 12.80 36.23
CA GLU A 126 -5.91 13.35 35.30
C GLU A 126 -4.88 12.27 34.92
N TYR A 127 -5.20 11.45 33.91
CA TYR A 127 -4.36 10.31 33.53
C TYR A 127 -2.93 10.69 33.13
N PHE A 128 -2.73 11.90 32.61
CA PHE A 128 -1.40 12.39 32.22
C PHE A 128 -0.42 12.46 33.41
N LYS A 129 -0.92 12.64 34.63
CA LYS A 129 -0.09 12.68 35.86
C LYS A 129 0.49 11.31 36.22
N GLU A 130 -0.05 10.23 35.67
CA GLU A 130 0.42 8.86 35.87
C GLU A 130 1.43 8.41 34.82
N ILE A 131 1.69 9.23 33.79
CA ILE A 131 2.64 8.90 32.74
C ILE A 131 4.06 9.11 33.29
N THR A 132 4.87 8.06 33.17
CA THR A 132 6.28 8.05 33.58
C THR A 132 7.21 7.90 32.37
N VAL A 133 8.51 8.12 32.58
CA VAL A 133 9.55 7.84 31.57
C VAL A 133 9.49 6.38 31.10
N PHE A 134 9.19 5.44 32.00
CA PHE A 134 8.97 4.02 31.67
C PHE A 134 7.83 3.83 30.67
N ASN A 135 6.75 4.61 30.80
CA ASN A 135 5.63 4.55 29.86
C ASN A 135 6.01 5.04 28.47
N LEU A 136 6.86 6.08 28.38
CA LEU A 136 7.32 6.59 27.09
C LEU A 136 8.18 5.56 26.36
N ILE A 137 9.24 5.08 27.02
CA ILE A 137 10.21 4.16 26.39
C ILE A 137 9.56 2.83 25.99
N ARG A 138 8.54 2.39 26.75
CA ARG A 138 7.82 1.14 26.47
C ARG A 138 6.62 1.31 25.52
N HIS A 139 6.31 2.53 25.08
CA HIS A 139 5.11 2.81 24.27
C HIS A 139 3.79 2.42 24.97
N THR A 140 3.63 2.77 26.24
CA THR A 140 2.40 2.51 27.04
C THR A 140 1.84 3.79 27.68
N SER A 141 2.24 4.97 27.19
CA SER A 141 1.80 6.27 27.72
C SER A 141 0.37 6.64 27.34
N GLY A 142 -0.15 6.06 26.25
CA GLY A 142 -1.45 6.44 25.68
C GLY A 142 -1.44 7.72 24.85
N LEU A 143 -0.26 8.27 24.56
CA LEU A 143 -0.11 9.39 23.63
C LEU A 143 -0.52 9.00 22.19
N ILE A 144 -0.92 10.00 21.40
CA ILE A 144 -1.08 9.89 19.95
C ILE A 144 0.21 9.39 19.28
N ARG A 145 0.09 8.78 18.09
CA ARG A 145 1.23 8.19 17.39
C ARG A 145 2.19 9.29 16.95
N GLU A 146 1.70 10.23 16.14
CA GLU A 146 2.46 11.40 15.70
C GLU A 146 2.19 12.60 16.59
N PRO A 147 3.19 13.44 16.90
CA PRO A 147 2.97 14.71 17.58
C PRO A 147 2.14 15.65 16.69
N LEU A 148 1.42 16.61 17.26
CA LEU A 148 0.58 17.54 16.47
C LEU A 148 1.43 18.42 15.54
N ASP A 149 2.53 18.93 16.09
CA ASP A 149 3.53 19.72 15.37
C ASP A 149 4.85 18.95 15.22
N GLY A 150 5.65 19.30 14.23
CA GLY A 150 6.96 18.70 13.99
C GLY A 150 6.94 17.24 13.55
N ASN A 151 5.80 16.71 13.10
CA ASN A 151 5.66 15.41 12.45
C ASN A 151 5.88 15.55 10.92
N TYR A 152 5.95 14.43 10.20
CA TYR A 152 6.24 14.41 8.75
C TYR A 152 5.08 14.85 7.85
N PHE A 153 3.88 15.07 8.38
CA PHE A 153 2.73 15.64 7.68
C PHE A 153 2.69 17.18 7.75
N ASN A 154 3.38 17.83 8.70
CA ASN A 154 3.32 19.28 8.85
C ASN A 154 4.14 20.00 7.78
N PHE A 155 3.55 20.99 7.10
CA PHE A 155 4.22 21.88 6.13
C PHE A 155 5.41 22.60 6.75
N GLU A 156 5.16 23.25 7.88
CA GLU A 156 6.16 23.93 8.71
C GLU A 156 6.67 22.96 9.78
N GLN A 157 7.99 22.95 9.97
CA GLN A 157 8.64 22.14 10.98
C GLN A 157 9.05 23.00 12.15
N CYS A 158 9.05 22.42 13.34
CA CYS A 158 9.32 23.12 14.60
C CYS A 158 10.47 22.47 15.35
N ASP A 159 11.05 23.21 16.30
CA ASP A 159 12.10 22.68 17.17
C ASP A 159 11.50 21.73 18.21
N LEU A 160 12.35 20.89 18.83
CA LEU A 160 11.90 19.83 19.74
C LEU A 160 11.07 20.35 20.93
N ILE A 161 11.40 21.53 21.45
CA ILE A 161 10.67 22.17 22.55
C ILE A 161 9.25 22.59 22.13
N GLU A 162 9.08 23.11 20.92
CA GLU A 162 7.78 23.53 20.38
C GLU A 162 6.90 22.31 20.11
N LEU A 163 7.48 21.25 19.54
CA LEU A 163 6.83 19.96 19.37
C LEU A 163 6.32 19.42 20.71
N VAL A 164 7.17 19.41 21.75
CA VAL A 164 6.77 18.92 23.07
C VAL A 164 5.69 19.78 23.71
N ALA A 165 5.74 21.10 23.55
CA ALA A 165 4.69 22.00 24.00
C ALA A 165 3.34 21.69 23.32
N SER A 166 3.35 21.33 22.02
CA SER A 166 2.14 20.94 21.29
C SER A 166 1.43 19.71 21.89
N LEU A 167 2.16 18.83 22.57
CA LEU A 167 1.58 17.61 23.16
C LEU A 167 0.59 17.91 24.29
N SER A 168 0.70 19.06 24.97
CA SER A 168 -0.30 19.47 25.96
C SER A 168 -1.65 19.83 25.33
N HIS A 169 -1.67 20.14 24.04
CA HIS A 169 -2.89 20.38 23.27
C HIS A 169 -3.43 19.10 22.60
N SER A 170 -2.70 17.99 22.72
CA SER A 170 -3.13 16.68 22.23
C SER A 170 -4.13 16.00 23.18
N ARG A 171 -4.53 14.79 22.80
CA ARG A 171 -5.41 13.92 23.60
C ARG A 171 -4.68 12.61 23.88
N LEU A 172 -4.95 12.00 25.03
CA LEU A 172 -4.64 10.60 25.21
C LEU A 172 -5.63 9.76 24.41
N THR A 173 -5.16 8.72 23.72
CA THR A 173 -6.04 7.81 22.95
C THR A 173 -6.56 6.67 23.83
N ILE A 174 -5.85 6.39 24.92
CA ILE A 174 -6.10 5.32 25.89
C ILE A 174 -5.54 5.76 27.26
N PRO A 175 -6.01 5.19 28.37
CA PRO A 175 -5.32 5.33 29.65
C PRO A 175 -3.90 4.74 29.61
N PRO A 176 -2.91 5.32 30.32
CA PRO A 176 -1.57 4.77 30.41
C PRO A 176 -1.56 3.36 31.02
N ASN A 177 -0.53 2.58 30.70
CA ASN A 177 -0.31 1.19 31.13
C ASN A 177 -1.32 0.15 30.60
N LYS A 178 -2.26 0.52 29.72
CA LYS A 178 -3.30 -0.43 29.25
C LYS A 178 -2.85 -1.30 28.09
N ILE A 179 -2.26 -0.71 27.07
CA ILE A 179 -1.82 -1.43 25.87
C ILE A 179 -0.50 -0.86 25.36
N ASN A 180 0.19 -1.63 24.53
CA ASN A 180 1.32 -1.13 23.78
C ASN A 180 0.83 -0.39 22.54
N LYS A 181 1.04 0.92 22.48
CA LYS A 181 0.67 1.78 21.34
C LYS A 181 1.89 2.56 20.87
N TYR A 182 2.38 2.22 19.69
CA TYR A 182 3.55 2.88 19.09
C TYR A 182 3.33 4.40 18.99
N SER A 183 4.33 5.18 19.41
CA SER A 183 4.23 6.64 19.44
C SER A 183 5.58 7.29 19.21
N ASN A 184 5.69 8.03 18.10
CA ASN A 184 6.80 8.93 17.82
C ASN A 184 6.79 10.14 18.75
N ALA A 185 5.59 10.63 19.12
CA ALA A 185 5.44 11.70 20.12
C ALA A 185 6.09 11.33 21.47
N ALA A 186 5.91 10.08 21.93
CA ALA A 186 6.55 9.60 23.15
C ALA A 186 8.09 9.60 23.06
N VAL A 187 8.67 9.32 21.88
CA VAL A 187 10.13 9.33 21.69
C VAL A 187 10.69 10.73 21.55
N ALA A 188 9.96 11.64 20.89
CA ALA A 188 10.33 13.05 20.86
C ALA A 188 10.39 13.63 22.28
N LEU A 189 9.40 13.30 23.12
CA LEU A 189 9.39 13.66 24.53
C LEU A 189 10.58 13.06 25.31
N ILE A 190 11.02 11.84 25.01
CA ILE A 190 12.27 11.27 25.56
C ILE A 190 13.48 12.11 25.15
N GLY A 191 13.55 12.53 23.88
CA GLY A 191 14.60 13.43 23.41
C GLY A 191 14.66 14.72 24.23
N TYR A 192 13.53 15.35 24.49
CA TYR A 192 13.46 16.55 25.31
C TYR A 192 13.83 16.29 26.79
N ILE A 193 13.46 15.13 27.34
CA ILE A 193 13.90 14.72 28.69
C ILE A 193 15.43 14.61 28.76
N ILE A 194 16.08 14.11 27.70
CA ILE A 194 17.55 14.10 27.61
C ILE A 194 18.08 15.52 27.65
N GLU A 195 17.46 16.48 26.96
CA GLU A 195 17.88 17.88 26.99
C GLU A 195 17.81 18.49 28.38
N VAL A 196 16.65 18.37 29.02
CA VAL A 196 16.41 18.93 30.36
C VAL A 196 17.33 18.30 31.40
N ALA A 197 17.52 16.98 31.35
CA ALA A 197 18.31 16.26 32.35
C ALA A 197 19.83 16.42 32.15
N SER A 198 20.30 16.62 30.91
CA SER A 198 21.73 16.79 30.61
C SER A 198 22.19 18.25 30.53
N GLY A 199 21.27 19.18 30.25
CA GLY A 199 21.59 20.57 29.93
C GLY A 199 22.18 20.78 28.54
N MET A 200 22.09 19.78 27.66
CA MET A 200 22.60 19.81 26.28
C MET A 200 21.45 19.65 25.29
N VAL A 201 21.53 20.30 24.13
CA VAL A 201 20.59 20.03 23.03
C VAL A 201 20.71 18.55 22.61
N PHE A 202 19.60 17.93 22.24
CA PHE A 202 19.48 16.47 22.05
C PHE A 202 20.55 15.94 21.07
N GLU A 203 20.68 16.61 19.92
CA GLU A 203 21.64 16.26 18.88
C GLU A 203 23.07 16.28 19.41
N ASP A 204 23.44 17.28 20.20
CA ASP A 204 24.76 17.41 20.80
C ASP A 204 25.02 16.36 21.87
N TYR A 205 24.02 16.03 22.68
CA TYR A 205 24.15 14.97 23.68
C TYR A 205 24.44 13.63 23.01
N ILE A 206 23.66 13.26 21.98
CA ILE A 206 23.83 11.99 21.26
C ILE A 206 25.17 11.95 20.53
N ASP A 207 25.56 13.03 19.86
CA ASP A 207 26.85 13.16 19.18
C ASP A 207 28.02 12.92 20.15
N GLN A 208 28.02 13.58 21.31
CA GLN A 208 29.13 13.54 22.27
C GLN A 208 29.14 12.31 23.19
N ASN A 209 27.98 11.78 23.57
CA ASN A 209 27.86 10.73 24.59
C ASN A 209 27.53 9.34 24.02
N VAL A 210 27.05 9.25 22.78
CA VAL A 210 26.67 7.99 22.15
C VAL A 210 27.50 7.73 20.89
N LEU A 211 27.46 8.62 19.90
CA LEU A 211 28.11 8.41 18.60
C LEU A 211 29.63 8.50 18.71
N GLY A 212 30.15 9.59 19.29
CA GLY A 212 31.59 9.82 19.47
C GLY A 212 32.30 8.71 20.24
N PRO A 213 31.82 8.26 21.42
CA PRO A 213 32.45 7.18 22.17
C PRO A 213 32.40 5.80 21.48
N LEU A 214 31.44 5.57 20.58
CA LEU A 214 31.44 4.40 19.69
C LEU A 214 32.36 4.57 18.48
N GLY A 215 32.84 5.79 18.22
CA GLY A 215 33.63 6.17 17.06
C GLY A 215 32.80 6.38 15.79
N MET A 216 31.50 6.62 15.90
CA MET A 216 30.57 6.82 14.77
C MET A 216 30.65 8.26 14.22
N ASN A 217 31.79 8.63 13.65
CA ASN A 217 32.13 10.02 13.31
C ASN A 217 31.43 10.57 12.06
N ASP A 218 30.84 9.72 11.22
CA ASP A 218 30.09 10.11 10.03
C ASP A 218 28.58 10.12 10.29
N SER A 219 28.13 9.61 11.44
CA SER A 219 26.71 9.57 11.81
C SER A 219 26.29 10.82 12.54
N SER A 220 25.05 11.28 12.31
CA SER A 220 24.53 12.44 13.02
C SER A 220 23.00 12.51 13.03
N PHE A 221 22.48 13.15 14.08
CA PHE A 221 21.11 13.68 14.11
C PHE A 221 21.07 15.16 13.70
N LYS A 222 22.22 15.85 13.62
CA LYS A 222 22.28 17.27 13.28
C LYS A 222 21.78 17.51 11.87
N ASN A 223 21.06 18.61 11.70
CA ASN A 223 20.52 19.03 10.41
C ASN A 223 20.44 20.55 10.39
N ILE A 224 21.57 21.20 10.11
CA ILE A 224 21.81 22.63 10.38
C ILE A 224 21.03 23.53 9.40
N HIS A 225 20.63 23.00 8.25
CA HIS A 225 19.99 23.74 7.17
C HIS A 225 18.61 23.18 6.75
N SER A 226 17.95 22.42 7.64
CA SER A 226 16.66 21.74 7.39
C SER A 226 15.53 22.65 6.88
N ASN A 227 15.57 23.94 7.17
CA ASN A 227 14.54 24.92 6.78
C ASN A 227 15.01 25.88 5.68
N THR A 228 16.08 25.54 4.95
CA THR A 228 16.62 26.38 3.87
C THR A 228 16.90 25.54 2.63
N ASP A 229 16.88 26.14 1.45
CA ASP A 229 17.27 25.48 0.18
C ASP A 229 18.77 25.13 0.11
N VAL A 230 19.55 25.47 1.14
CA VAL A 230 20.99 25.22 1.20
C VAL A 230 21.24 23.79 1.64
N GLN A 231 21.83 22.98 0.75
CA GLN A 231 22.25 21.63 1.08
C GLN A 231 23.56 21.66 1.90
N ASP A 232 23.55 21.05 3.07
CA ASP A 232 24.79 20.79 3.83
C ASP A 232 25.52 19.53 3.32
N GLU A 233 26.74 19.30 3.82
CA GLU A 233 27.56 18.14 3.43
C GLU A 233 26.82 16.81 3.67
N GLN A 234 26.03 16.71 4.75
CA GLN A 234 25.28 15.49 5.04
C GLN A 234 24.17 15.27 4.01
N SER A 235 23.48 16.34 3.60
CA SER A 235 22.45 16.30 2.56
C SER A 235 23.05 15.84 1.23
N LEU A 236 24.21 16.37 0.85
CA LEU A 236 24.94 15.96 -0.35
C LEU A 236 25.44 14.51 -0.32
N ARG A 237 25.74 13.98 0.87
CA ARG A 237 26.20 12.60 1.08
C ARG A 237 25.07 11.59 1.24
N THR A 238 23.84 12.04 1.46
CA THR A 238 22.69 11.15 1.70
C THR A 238 22.31 10.43 0.40
N ALA A 239 22.10 9.12 0.46
CA ALA A 239 21.64 8.36 -0.69
C ALA A 239 20.30 8.91 -1.22
N VAL A 240 20.08 8.80 -2.52
CA VAL A 240 18.78 9.14 -3.12
C VAL A 240 17.79 8.04 -2.78
N GLY A 241 16.80 8.36 -1.94
CA GLY A 241 15.68 7.47 -1.63
C GLY A 241 14.58 7.59 -2.67
N HIS A 242 13.81 6.52 -2.87
CA HIS A 242 12.71 6.49 -3.83
C HIS A 242 11.41 6.08 -3.15
N MET A 243 10.30 6.69 -3.56
CA MET A 243 8.97 6.37 -3.05
C MET A 243 8.16 5.63 -4.08
N TRP A 244 7.46 4.60 -3.60
CA TRP A 244 6.44 3.89 -4.34
C TRP A 244 5.09 4.61 -4.23
N ARG A 245 4.35 4.78 -5.33
CA ARG A 245 2.97 5.28 -5.29
C ARG A 245 2.00 4.18 -5.72
N LEU A 246 0.83 4.12 -5.09
CA LEU A 246 -0.12 3.01 -5.27
C LEU A 246 -0.77 2.94 -6.66
N TRP A 247 -0.54 3.94 -7.53
CA TRP A 247 -0.98 3.95 -8.94
C TRP A 247 0.18 3.71 -9.94
N ASP A 248 1.39 3.46 -9.46
CA ASP A 248 2.53 3.16 -10.31
C ASP A 248 2.42 1.70 -10.79
N GLU A 249 1.86 1.51 -12.00
CA GLU A 249 1.30 0.24 -12.50
C GLU A 249 2.33 -0.88 -12.79
N THR A 250 3.61 -0.67 -12.51
CA THR A 250 4.69 -1.61 -12.91
C THR A 250 5.68 -1.86 -11.77
N ASP A 251 5.70 -3.09 -11.25
CA ASP A 251 6.69 -3.53 -10.26
C ASP A 251 8.12 -3.63 -10.81
N THR A 252 8.28 -3.51 -12.13
CA THR A 252 9.53 -3.81 -12.86
C THR A 252 10.14 -2.60 -13.58
N ASP A 253 9.55 -1.41 -13.48
CA ASP A 253 10.05 -0.21 -14.14
C ASP A 253 10.56 0.78 -13.08
N LEU A 254 11.84 1.13 -13.14
CA LEU A 254 12.41 2.11 -12.21
C LEU A 254 11.92 3.55 -12.48
N SER A 255 11.45 3.84 -13.70
CA SER A 255 10.97 5.18 -14.08
C SER A 255 9.65 5.56 -13.41
N VAL A 256 8.93 4.58 -12.83
CA VAL A 256 7.70 4.86 -12.10
C VAL A 256 7.94 5.32 -10.66
N PHE A 257 9.10 5.05 -10.07
CA PHE A 257 9.40 5.56 -8.73
C PHE A 257 9.82 7.02 -8.78
N THR A 258 9.21 7.81 -7.92
CA THR A 258 9.62 9.21 -7.74
C THR A 258 10.67 9.31 -6.66
N GLU A 259 11.66 10.19 -6.88
CA GLU A 259 12.62 10.56 -5.84
C GLU A 259 11.87 10.99 -4.57
N ALA A 260 12.29 10.44 -3.44
CA ALA A 260 11.70 10.73 -2.15
C ALA A 260 12.13 12.13 -1.70
N PRO A 261 11.20 12.97 -1.19
CA PRO A 261 11.59 14.23 -0.61
C PRO A 261 12.46 13.99 0.63
N HIS A 262 13.47 14.84 0.79
CA HIS A 262 14.26 14.92 2.02
C HIS A 262 13.41 15.53 3.12
N THR A 263 12.51 14.74 3.71
CA THR A 263 11.63 15.22 4.77
C THR A 263 12.43 15.56 6.03
N HIS A 264 12.24 16.78 6.51
CA HIS A 264 12.75 17.25 7.79
C HIS A 264 11.61 17.22 8.80
N PHE A 265 11.90 16.87 10.06
CA PHE A 265 10.88 16.89 11.09
C PHE A 265 11.41 17.20 12.49
N GLY A 266 10.58 17.88 13.29
CA GLY A 266 10.84 18.20 14.69
C GLY A 266 10.95 16.97 15.60
N MET A 267 10.32 15.84 15.23
CA MET A 267 10.45 14.56 15.94
C MET A 267 11.80 13.84 15.68
N ASN A 268 12.88 14.61 15.54
CA ASN A 268 14.24 14.14 15.22
C ASN A 268 14.70 12.94 16.09
N PRO A 269 14.43 12.89 17.42
CA PRO A 269 14.77 11.74 18.26
C PRO A 269 14.12 10.42 17.83
N ALA A 270 13.01 10.46 17.09
CA ALA A 270 12.26 9.29 16.68
C ALA A 270 12.75 8.68 15.36
N ALA A 271 13.30 9.47 14.43
CA ALA A 271 13.60 9.00 13.07
C ALA A 271 14.75 9.73 12.35
N GLY A 272 15.49 10.58 13.04
CA GLY A 272 16.41 11.55 12.46
C GLY A 272 17.82 11.09 12.08
N LEU A 273 18.24 9.89 12.52
CA LEU A 273 19.62 9.45 12.34
C LEU A 273 19.94 9.21 10.87
N ARG A 274 21.03 9.85 10.43
CA ARG A 274 21.78 9.49 9.22
C ARG A 274 23.05 8.78 9.63
N THR A 275 23.37 7.68 8.97
CA THR A 275 24.55 6.86 9.31
C THR A 275 25.17 6.24 8.05
N THR A 276 26.45 5.87 8.14
CA THR A 276 27.09 5.01 7.15
C THR A 276 26.96 3.53 7.55
N VAL A 277 27.23 2.63 6.61
CA VAL A 277 27.37 1.18 6.86
C VAL A 277 28.52 0.90 7.84
N ASN A 278 29.59 1.68 7.81
CA ASN A 278 30.71 1.52 8.73
C ASN A 278 30.32 1.90 10.15
N ASP A 279 29.61 3.00 10.33
CA ASP A 279 29.28 3.49 11.65
C ASP A 279 28.18 2.67 12.32
N ILE A 280 27.14 2.27 11.59
CA ILE A 280 26.08 1.43 12.15
C ILE A 280 26.63 0.08 12.65
N SER A 281 27.73 -0.43 12.07
CA SER A 281 28.40 -1.64 12.54
C SER A 281 28.94 -1.54 13.97
N LYS A 282 29.32 -0.33 14.42
CA LYS A 282 29.81 -0.08 15.80
C LYS A 282 28.64 -0.13 16.78
N PHE A 283 27.46 0.37 16.38
CA PHE A 283 26.24 0.22 17.17
C PHE A 283 25.76 -1.24 17.22
N MET A 284 25.89 -2.00 16.14
CA MET A 284 25.64 -3.44 16.14
C MET A 284 26.52 -4.16 17.19
N GLN A 285 27.80 -3.77 17.29
CA GLN A 285 28.72 -4.30 18.30
C GLN A 285 28.34 -3.92 19.73
N LEU A 286 27.83 -2.70 19.98
CA LEU A 286 27.28 -2.31 21.28
C LEU A 286 26.19 -3.30 21.75
N LEU A 287 25.26 -3.67 20.85
CA LEU A 287 24.17 -4.60 21.16
C LEU A 287 24.69 -6.02 21.45
N LEU A 288 25.73 -6.47 20.74
CA LEU A 288 26.34 -7.78 20.96
C LEU A 288 27.22 -7.83 22.22
N ASN A 289 27.81 -6.70 22.61
CA ASN A 289 28.66 -6.56 23.80
C ASN A 289 27.89 -6.11 25.06
N TYR A 290 26.59 -6.44 25.12
CA TYR A 290 25.74 -6.19 26.28
C TYR A 290 25.75 -4.72 26.77
N GLY A 291 25.74 -3.77 25.83
CA GLY A 291 25.67 -2.34 26.10
C GLY A 291 27.02 -1.67 26.39
N GLN A 292 28.14 -2.39 26.37
CA GLN A 292 29.46 -1.79 26.57
C GLN A 292 29.96 -1.07 25.30
N PRO A 293 30.63 0.10 25.44
CA PRO A 293 31.06 0.74 26.68
C PRO A 293 30.03 1.75 27.26
N LEU A 294 28.85 1.89 26.66
CA LEU A 294 27.94 3.01 26.94
C LEU A 294 27.04 2.81 28.16
N LEU A 295 26.64 1.57 28.46
CA LEU A 295 25.65 1.22 29.48
C LEU A 295 26.21 0.18 30.44
N LYS A 296 25.77 0.23 31.70
CA LYS A 296 25.94 -0.89 32.64
C LYS A 296 25.24 -2.11 32.09
N LYS A 297 25.83 -3.29 32.33
CA LYS A 297 25.30 -4.55 31.85
C LYS A 297 23.87 -4.78 32.35
N GLU A 298 23.58 -4.44 33.59
CA GLU A 298 22.26 -4.60 34.21
C GLU A 298 21.19 -3.76 33.50
N THR A 299 21.52 -2.51 33.17
CA THR A 299 20.64 -1.58 32.45
C THR A 299 20.40 -2.05 31.02
N PHE A 300 21.44 -2.54 30.34
CA PHE A 300 21.28 -3.15 29.03
C PHE A 300 20.42 -4.43 29.09
N MET A 301 20.58 -5.27 30.12
CA MET A 301 19.73 -6.44 30.28
C MET A 301 18.26 -6.04 30.45
N GLN A 302 17.96 -4.98 31.21
CA GLN A 302 16.59 -4.45 31.30
C GLN A 302 16.05 -3.97 29.95
N PHE A 303 16.88 -3.26 29.16
CA PHE A 303 16.53 -2.78 27.83
C PHE A 303 16.03 -3.91 26.91
N ILE A 304 16.68 -5.08 26.97
CA ILE A 304 16.35 -6.26 26.13
C ILE A 304 15.54 -7.35 26.85
N THR A 305 14.94 -7.04 28.00
CA THR A 305 14.07 -7.95 28.76
C THR A 305 12.62 -7.71 28.39
N LEU A 306 11.86 -8.79 28.21
CA LEU A 306 10.43 -8.72 27.91
C LEU A 306 9.68 -7.96 28.99
N GLN A 307 8.79 -7.07 28.56
CA GLN A 307 7.98 -6.24 29.45
C GLN A 307 6.51 -6.67 29.33
N PRO A 308 5.93 -7.45 30.27
CA PRO A 308 4.52 -7.84 30.23
C PRO A 308 3.59 -6.65 30.54
N LEU A 309 2.43 -6.57 29.88
CA LEU A 309 1.48 -5.44 30.00
C LEU A 309 0.83 -5.37 31.39
N ASP A 310 0.62 -6.51 32.03
CA ASP A 310 -0.11 -6.60 33.31
C ASP A 310 0.71 -6.17 34.54
N THR A 311 2.02 -5.93 34.40
CA THR A 311 2.87 -5.50 35.52
C THR A 311 3.10 -3.99 35.47
N LEU A 312 2.53 -3.28 36.45
CA LEU A 312 2.73 -1.83 36.66
C LEU A 312 4.14 -1.47 37.17
N ALA A 313 4.93 -2.45 37.60
CA ALA A 313 6.30 -2.26 38.08
C ALA A 313 7.32 -2.58 36.96
N PRO A 314 8.50 -1.93 36.96
CA PRO A 314 9.63 -2.37 36.15
C PRO A 314 9.86 -3.87 36.41
N PRO A 315 10.12 -4.69 35.39
CA PRO A 315 10.31 -6.11 35.60
C PRO A 315 11.51 -6.34 36.50
N GLN A 316 11.34 -7.27 37.43
CA GLN A 316 12.47 -7.95 38.05
C GLN A 316 13.14 -8.81 36.97
N MET A 317 14.45 -9.05 37.06
CA MET A 317 15.16 -9.92 36.10
C MET A 317 14.56 -11.35 36.13
N ASP A 318 13.54 -11.60 35.31
CA ASP A 318 12.94 -12.91 35.15
C ASP A 318 12.99 -13.30 33.67
N PHE A 319 13.85 -14.28 33.39
CA PHE A 319 14.09 -14.81 32.06
C PHE A 319 13.15 -15.99 31.72
N SER A 320 12.24 -16.38 32.61
CA SER A 320 11.40 -17.57 32.47
C SER A 320 10.10 -17.34 31.69
N PHE A 321 9.79 -16.10 31.31
CA PHE A 321 8.53 -15.76 30.67
C PHE A 321 8.43 -16.34 29.23
N GLN A 322 7.46 -17.22 29.02
CA GLN A 322 7.09 -17.79 27.73
C GLN A 322 6.11 -16.82 27.03
N PRO A 323 6.43 -16.27 25.84
CA PRO A 323 5.52 -15.39 25.11
C PRO A 323 4.20 -16.11 24.78
N LYS A 324 3.06 -15.50 25.12
CA LYS A 324 1.78 -15.81 24.50
C LYS A 324 1.59 -14.84 23.34
N ASP A 325 1.69 -15.33 22.11
CA ASP A 325 1.20 -14.84 20.81
C ASP A 325 1.09 -13.33 20.48
N ASP A 326 1.65 -12.43 21.28
CA ASP A 326 1.81 -11.01 20.98
C ASP A 326 3.31 -10.68 20.89
N LEU A 327 3.67 -9.74 20.02
CA LEU A 327 5.01 -9.15 19.95
C LEU A 327 5.42 -8.64 21.34
N THR A 328 6.24 -9.41 22.05
CA THR A 328 6.73 -9.03 23.37
C THR A 328 7.84 -7.98 23.21
N ARG A 329 7.62 -6.76 23.70
CA ARG A 329 8.59 -5.66 23.59
C ARG A 329 9.50 -5.56 24.82
N GLY A 330 10.75 -5.18 24.58
CA GLY A 330 11.67 -4.65 25.59
C GLY A 330 11.34 -3.20 25.94
N LEU A 331 12.33 -2.42 26.36
CA LEU A 331 12.17 -0.97 26.52
C LEU A 331 12.31 -0.27 25.15
N GLY A 332 11.26 -0.34 24.33
CA GLY A 332 11.23 0.31 23.02
C GLY A 332 11.91 -0.47 21.90
N ILE A 333 12.24 -1.74 22.13
CA ILE A 333 12.89 -2.64 21.17
C ILE A 333 12.06 -3.91 21.01
N ASP A 334 11.99 -4.46 19.80
CA ASP A 334 11.29 -5.72 19.56
C ASP A 334 12.15 -6.87 20.08
N ILE A 335 11.53 -7.77 20.84
CA ILE A 335 12.17 -9.00 21.28
C ILE A 335 11.39 -10.17 20.69
N LEU A 336 12.07 -10.90 19.80
CA LEU A 336 11.50 -12.02 19.07
C LEU A 336 12.27 -13.31 19.39
N SER A 337 11.71 -14.44 18.99
CA SER A 337 12.42 -15.73 18.97
C SER A 337 12.64 -16.16 17.53
N PHE A 338 13.89 -16.50 17.17
CA PHE A 338 14.24 -17.06 15.87
C PHE A 338 14.93 -18.40 16.08
N LEU A 339 14.22 -19.49 15.80
CA LEU A 339 14.69 -20.87 16.04
C LEU A 339 15.19 -21.07 17.49
N GLY A 340 14.50 -20.48 18.47
CA GLY A 340 14.86 -20.59 19.88
C GLY A 340 15.94 -19.62 20.36
N TYR A 341 16.52 -18.79 19.49
CA TYR A 341 17.43 -17.72 19.88
C TYR A 341 16.69 -16.40 20.05
N LYS A 342 17.08 -15.62 21.06
CA LYS A 342 16.56 -14.28 21.25
C LYS A 342 17.04 -13.37 20.13
N VAL A 343 16.11 -12.68 19.50
CA VAL A 343 16.40 -11.60 18.54
C VAL A 343 16.00 -10.27 19.15
N VAL A 344 16.98 -9.38 19.25
CA VAL A 344 16.79 -7.98 19.61
C VAL A 344 16.72 -7.20 18.30
N ARG A 345 15.58 -6.58 18.00
CA ARG A 345 15.29 -6.04 16.67
C ARG A 345 14.63 -4.67 16.72
N HIS A 346 14.91 -3.84 15.72
CA HIS A 346 14.08 -2.69 15.40
C HIS A 346 14.06 -2.46 13.89
N GLY A 347 12.87 -2.30 13.31
CA GLY A 347 12.70 -1.89 11.91
C GLY A 347 12.64 -0.37 11.75
N GLY A 348 12.78 0.13 10.53
CA GLY A 348 12.61 1.55 10.22
C GLY A 348 11.98 1.76 8.85
N ALA A 349 11.07 2.71 8.75
CA ALA A 349 10.50 3.16 7.49
C ALA A 349 10.36 4.69 7.51
N ILE A 350 10.76 5.32 6.42
CA ILE A 350 10.66 6.75 6.18
C ILE A 350 10.61 6.94 4.66
N ASN A 351 10.14 8.09 4.19
CA ASN A 351 10.11 8.39 2.75
C ASN A 351 11.47 8.06 2.10
N GLY A 352 11.45 7.14 1.13
CA GLY A 352 12.64 6.72 0.40
C GLY A 352 13.45 5.58 1.00
N PHE A 353 13.20 5.16 2.24
CA PHE A 353 14.06 4.18 2.92
C PHE A 353 13.29 3.19 3.78
N ALA A 354 13.76 1.94 3.76
CA ALA A 354 13.33 0.90 4.69
C ALA A 354 14.55 0.19 5.29
N THR A 355 14.52 -0.07 6.60
CA THR A 355 15.64 -0.68 7.32
C THR A 355 15.21 -1.80 8.24
N ASP A 356 16.14 -2.71 8.48
CA ASP A 356 16.05 -3.73 9.50
C ASP A 356 17.38 -3.83 10.25
N LEU A 357 17.36 -3.63 11.57
CA LEU A 357 18.50 -3.89 12.44
C LEU A 357 18.11 -5.02 13.39
N ARG A 358 18.90 -6.10 13.41
CA ARG A 358 18.73 -7.20 14.35
C ARG A 358 20.04 -7.67 14.94
N ALA A 359 19.99 -8.07 16.20
CA ALA A 359 21.10 -8.68 16.94
C ALA A 359 20.63 -9.95 17.65
N LEU A 360 21.45 -10.98 17.60
CA LEU A 360 21.29 -12.25 18.30
C LEU A 360 22.48 -12.38 19.25
N PRO A 361 22.44 -11.78 20.46
CA PRO A 361 23.58 -11.73 21.37
C PRO A 361 24.15 -13.12 21.71
N GLU A 362 23.28 -14.12 21.83
CA GLU A 362 23.64 -15.52 22.13
C GLU A 362 24.50 -16.17 21.02
N LEU A 363 24.25 -15.78 19.76
CA LEU A 363 25.02 -16.21 18.59
C LEU A 363 26.19 -15.27 18.27
N ASN A 364 26.32 -14.15 19.01
CA ASN A 364 27.26 -13.08 18.70
C ASN A 364 27.15 -12.60 17.24
N LEU A 365 25.93 -12.46 16.72
CA LEU A 365 25.66 -12.11 15.32
C LEU A 365 24.66 -10.95 15.24
N SER A 366 24.98 -9.95 14.42
CA SER A 366 24.06 -8.87 14.08
C SER A 366 24.06 -8.64 12.57
N VAL A 367 22.87 -8.31 12.04
CA VAL A 367 22.65 -7.99 10.64
C VAL A 367 21.89 -6.68 10.54
N PHE A 368 22.34 -5.81 9.64
CA PHE A 368 21.68 -4.57 9.28
C PHE A 368 21.46 -4.52 7.78
N THR A 369 20.26 -4.12 7.37
CA THR A 369 19.90 -3.88 5.98
C THR A 369 19.22 -2.52 5.83
N CYS A 370 19.52 -1.82 4.73
CA CYS A 370 18.88 -0.55 4.38
C CYS A 370 18.64 -0.49 2.88
N SER A 371 17.37 -0.37 2.49
CA SER A 371 16.92 -0.17 1.12
C SER A 371 16.66 1.30 0.85
N THR A 372 16.97 1.77 -0.37
CA THR A 372 16.64 3.12 -0.86
C THR A 372 15.33 3.17 -1.66
N LEU A 373 14.42 2.27 -1.32
CA LEU A 373 13.02 2.27 -1.74
C LEU A 373 12.16 2.08 -0.48
N ASP A 374 11.20 2.96 -0.24
CA ASP A 374 10.26 2.78 0.87
C ASP A 374 9.41 1.51 0.70
N CYS A 375 8.70 1.12 1.77
CA CYS A 375 7.88 -0.11 1.85
C CYS A 375 8.53 -1.40 1.32
N THR A 376 9.86 -1.47 1.44
CA THR A 376 10.65 -2.69 1.28
C THR A 376 11.11 -3.25 2.62
N ASN A 377 10.38 -2.94 3.71
CA ASN A 377 10.66 -3.42 5.06
C ASN A 377 10.70 -4.95 5.14
N ALA A 378 9.75 -5.64 4.51
CA ALA A 378 9.75 -7.10 4.46
C ALA A 378 10.92 -7.66 3.67
N ILE A 379 11.35 -6.98 2.60
CA ILE A 379 12.55 -7.37 1.84
C ILE A 379 13.80 -7.21 2.72
N SER A 380 13.90 -6.10 3.44
CA SER A 380 15.00 -5.84 4.39
C SER A 380 15.05 -6.90 5.49
N ILE A 381 13.89 -7.28 6.06
CA ILE A 381 13.72 -8.38 7.03
C ILE A 381 14.15 -9.71 6.42
N MET A 382 13.64 -10.03 5.23
CA MET A 382 13.89 -11.29 4.53
C MET A 382 15.38 -11.49 4.24
N ILE A 383 16.07 -10.44 3.77
CA ILE A 383 17.51 -10.46 3.55
C ILE A 383 18.24 -10.71 4.88
N SER A 384 17.88 -10.00 5.95
CA SER A 384 18.50 -10.19 7.27
C SER A 384 18.30 -11.62 7.80
N GLU A 385 17.13 -12.21 7.62
CA GLU A 385 16.82 -13.58 8.03
C GLU A 385 17.57 -14.61 7.20
N TYR A 386 17.64 -14.42 5.89
CA TYR A 386 18.37 -15.31 5.01
C TYR A 386 19.87 -15.34 5.35
N ILE A 387 20.47 -14.15 5.55
CA ILE A 387 21.86 -14.03 6.01
C ILE A 387 22.06 -14.73 7.36
N THR A 388 21.11 -14.55 8.29
CA THR A 388 21.16 -15.23 9.59
C THR A 388 21.14 -16.75 9.42
N LEU A 389 20.24 -17.29 8.60
CA LEU A 389 20.15 -18.73 8.30
C LEU A 389 21.42 -19.29 7.67
N LEU A 390 22.08 -18.54 6.78
CA LEU A 390 23.33 -18.99 6.16
C LEU A 390 24.49 -19.08 7.16
N LEU A 391 24.53 -18.19 8.16
CA LEU A 391 25.63 -18.11 9.12
C LEU A 391 25.40 -19.01 10.35
N MET A 392 24.15 -19.25 10.74
CA MET A 392 23.79 -20.05 11.91
C MET A 392 24.50 -21.42 12.01
N PRO A 393 24.65 -22.24 10.95
CA PRO A 393 25.32 -23.53 11.05
C PRO A 393 26.74 -23.48 11.62
N SER A 394 27.44 -22.38 11.36
CA SER A 394 28.80 -22.15 11.86
C SER A 394 28.86 -21.55 13.28
N LEU A 395 27.74 -21.04 13.79
CA LEU A 395 27.68 -20.26 15.04
C LEU A 395 26.95 -20.99 16.18
N ILE A 396 26.11 -21.99 15.88
CA ILE A 396 25.38 -22.76 16.89
C ILE A 396 26.36 -23.57 17.76
N LYS A 397 26.29 -23.35 19.09
CA LYS A 397 27.08 -24.06 20.11
C LYS A 397 26.33 -25.30 20.61
N ASP A 398 27.08 -26.24 21.22
CA ASP A 398 26.52 -27.50 21.75
C ASP A 398 25.70 -27.31 23.05
N ILE A 399 25.87 -26.18 23.74
CA ILE A 399 25.05 -25.80 24.91
C ILE A 399 23.90 -24.92 24.41
N HIS A 400 22.69 -25.43 24.53
CA HIS A 400 21.47 -24.83 23.99
C HIS A 400 21.14 -23.46 24.59
N SER A 401 20.51 -22.62 23.76
CA SER A 401 19.81 -21.41 24.18
C SER A 401 18.90 -21.72 25.37
N PRO A 402 18.85 -20.88 26.41
CA PRO A 402 17.96 -21.07 27.56
C PRO A 402 16.46 -21.06 27.20
N LEU A 403 16.08 -20.73 25.96
CA LEU A 403 14.70 -20.58 25.51
C LEU A 403 14.12 -21.79 24.75
N ALA A 404 14.89 -22.85 24.44
CA ALA A 404 14.35 -24.01 23.71
C ALA A 404 15.00 -25.36 24.10
N SER A 405 14.17 -26.39 24.26
CA SER A 405 14.57 -27.78 24.56
C SER A 405 15.05 -28.58 23.34
N GLN A 406 15.52 -27.91 22.29
CA GLN A 406 15.84 -28.54 20.98
C GLN A 406 17.32 -28.90 20.88
N THR A 407 17.63 -30.03 20.24
CA THR A 407 19.02 -30.46 20.02
C THR A 407 19.70 -29.69 18.88
N LYS A 408 21.04 -29.75 18.82
CA LYS A 408 21.81 -29.06 17.75
C LYS A 408 21.48 -29.63 16.38
N ALA A 409 21.26 -30.94 16.30
CA ALA A 409 20.86 -31.63 15.08
C ALA A 409 19.49 -31.13 14.57
N GLU A 410 18.50 -31.06 15.46
CA GLU A 410 17.17 -30.53 15.14
C GLU A 410 17.22 -29.07 14.65
N LEU A 411 18.04 -28.23 15.29
CA LEU A 411 18.23 -26.84 14.87
C LEU A 411 18.89 -26.75 13.48
N LEU A 412 19.93 -27.55 13.21
CA LEU A 412 20.60 -27.56 11.91
C LEU A 412 19.69 -28.05 10.79
N GLU A 413 18.81 -29.02 11.07
CA GLU A 413 17.81 -29.50 10.12
C GLU A 413 16.81 -28.38 9.76
N LYS A 414 16.24 -27.69 10.76
CA LYS A 414 15.35 -26.54 10.53
C LYS A 414 16.03 -25.40 9.75
N VAL A 415 17.30 -25.13 10.04
CA VAL A 415 18.09 -24.13 9.31
C VAL A 415 18.25 -24.55 7.85
N LYS A 416 18.57 -25.83 7.59
CA LYS A 416 18.70 -26.39 6.25
C LYS A 416 17.38 -26.29 5.47
N GLU A 417 16.26 -26.62 6.08
CA GLU A 417 14.92 -26.50 5.47
C GLU A 417 14.62 -25.05 5.06
N LYS A 418 14.73 -24.11 6.00
CA LYS A 418 14.43 -22.69 5.74
C LYS A 418 15.39 -22.04 4.74
N SER A 419 16.68 -22.39 4.76
CA SER A 419 17.65 -21.87 3.80
C SER A 419 17.45 -22.43 2.39
N ASN A 420 17.15 -23.73 2.27
CA ASN A 420 16.79 -24.36 1.00
C ASN A 420 15.54 -23.73 0.40
N PHE A 421 14.53 -23.49 1.24
CA PHE A 421 13.31 -22.82 0.86
C PHE A 421 13.56 -21.43 0.23
N ALA A 422 14.30 -20.58 0.94
CA ALA A 422 14.65 -19.25 0.45
C ALA A 422 15.43 -19.34 -0.88
N ARG A 423 16.34 -20.31 -1.02
CA ARG A 423 17.08 -20.54 -2.27
C ARG A 423 16.19 -20.99 -3.42
N LEU A 424 15.20 -21.84 -3.15
CA LEU A 424 14.25 -22.31 -4.16
C LEU A 424 13.39 -21.17 -4.71
N SER A 425 13.07 -20.16 -3.89
CA SER A 425 12.37 -18.96 -4.36
C SER A 425 13.11 -18.16 -5.45
N LEU A 426 14.44 -18.20 -5.45
CA LEU A 426 15.27 -17.55 -6.46
C LEU A 426 15.14 -18.17 -7.86
N LYS A 427 14.73 -19.45 -7.92
CA LYS A 427 14.60 -20.22 -9.17
C LYS A 427 13.16 -20.26 -9.70
N ALA A 428 12.25 -19.50 -9.09
CA ALA A 428 10.84 -19.59 -9.40
C ALA A 428 10.49 -18.92 -10.74
N THR A 429 9.68 -19.58 -11.56
CA THR A 429 9.20 -19.09 -12.86
C THR A 429 7.71 -18.79 -12.83
N GLU A 430 7.16 -18.06 -13.81
CA GLU A 430 5.71 -17.80 -13.84
C GLU A 430 4.89 -19.09 -13.99
N LEU A 431 3.68 -19.08 -13.42
CA LEU A 431 2.69 -20.13 -13.60
C LEU A 431 2.11 -20.06 -15.00
N ASP A 432 1.91 -21.22 -15.63
CA ASP A 432 1.11 -21.31 -16.85
C ASP A 432 -0.40 -21.31 -16.56
N ASP A 433 -1.18 -20.93 -17.58
CA ASP A 433 -2.65 -20.81 -17.49
C ASP A 433 -3.36 -22.12 -17.13
N LYS A 434 -2.80 -23.26 -17.56
CA LYS A 434 -3.39 -24.58 -17.30
C LYS A 434 -3.27 -24.92 -15.82
N MET A 435 -2.08 -24.74 -15.25
CA MET A 435 -1.80 -24.93 -13.84
C MET A 435 -2.62 -23.96 -12.97
N TYR A 436 -2.81 -22.72 -13.43
CA TYR A 436 -3.66 -21.74 -12.75
C TYR A 436 -5.11 -22.22 -12.59
N GLU A 437 -5.75 -22.70 -13.66
CA GLU A 437 -7.14 -23.15 -13.60
C GLU A 437 -7.30 -24.40 -12.71
N VAL A 438 -6.28 -25.26 -12.64
CA VAL A 438 -6.23 -26.39 -11.69
C VAL A 438 -6.24 -25.90 -10.24
N ILE A 439 -5.33 -24.99 -9.87
CA ILE A 439 -5.24 -24.45 -8.50
C ILE A 439 -6.54 -23.76 -8.09
N LYS A 440 -7.12 -22.97 -9.00
CA LYS A 440 -8.41 -22.29 -8.81
C LYS A 440 -9.58 -23.26 -8.65
N GLY A 441 -9.60 -24.34 -9.42
CA GLY A 441 -10.60 -25.41 -9.32
C GLY A 441 -10.57 -26.13 -7.97
N LEU A 442 -9.37 -26.35 -7.42
CA LEU A 442 -9.17 -26.99 -6.11
C LEU A 442 -9.73 -26.14 -4.96
N TYR A 443 -9.51 -24.82 -4.98
CA TYR A 443 -10.05 -23.89 -3.97
C TYR A 443 -11.59 -23.79 -4.02
N LYS A 444 -12.20 -23.90 -5.21
CA LYS A 444 -13.67 -23.90 -5.35
C LYS A 444 -14.33 -25.15 -4.77
N LYS A 445 -13.63 -26.30 -4.73
CA LYS A 445 -14.17 -27.59 -4.26
C LYS A 445 -14.20 -27.76 -2.73
N GLY A 446 -13.99 -26.70 -1.94
CA GLY A 446 -14.21 -26.73 -0.49
C GLY A 446 -13.21 -27.57 0.32
N LYS A 447 -12.06 -27.95 -0.25
CA LYS A 447 -10.91 -28.44 0.53
C LYS A 447 -10.28 -27.25 1.28
N HIS A 448 -10.96 -26.80 2.32
CA HIS A 448 -10.45 -25.79 3.24
C HIS A 448 -9.17 -26.33 3.89
N LEU A 449 -8.07 -25.59 3.76
CA LEU A 449 -6.88 -25.77 4.57
C LEU A 449 -7.31 -25.54 6.05
N GLN A 450 -7.32 -26.59 6.87
CA GLN A 450 -7.73 -26.62 8.29
C GLN A 450 -6.77 -25.77 9.19
N PRO A 451 -7.11 -25.48 10.48
CA PRO A 451 -7.40 -24.14 11.00
C PRO A 451 -6.28 -23.55 11.89
N TYR A 452 -5.01 -23.62 11.48
CA TYR A 452 -3.92 -23.04 12.28
C TYR A 452 -3.78 -21.52 12.14
N TYR A 453 -4.61 -20.87 11.33
CA TYR A 453 -4.71 -19.42 11.22
C TYR A 453 -6.19 -19.03 11.39
N PRO A 454 -6.49 -17.97 12.16
CA PRO A 454 -7.87 -17.53 12.37
C PRO A 454 -8.58 -17.27 11.04
N ASP A 455 -9.89 -17.55 10.98
CA ASP A 455 -10.75 -17.54 9.79
C ASP A 455 -10.70 -16.25 8.93
N SER A 456 -10.05 -15.17 9.39
CA SER A 456 -9.82 -13.92 8.65
C SER A 456 -8.71 -13.98 7.59
N TRP A 457 -7.96 -15.08 7.47
CA TRP A 457 -6.77 -15.22 6.59
C TRP A 457 -7.00 -16.05 5.31
N LEU A 458 -8.25 -16.40 5.00
CA LEU A 458 -8.58 -17.26 3.85
C LEU A 458 -8.32 -16.57 2.50
N GLN A 459 -7.22 -16.93 1.83
CA GLN A 459 -6.83 -16.42 0.51
C GLN A 459 -7.83 -16.83 -0.59
N LYS A 460 -8.36 -15.86 -1.34
CA LYS A 460 -9.15 -16.08 -2.57
C LYS A 460 -8.29 -15.83 -3.80
N ILE A 461 -8.16 -16.81 -4.70
CA ILE A 461 -7.48 -16.67 -5.99
C ILE A 461 -8.37 -15.92 -6.99
N TYR A 462 -7.91 -14.77 -7.50
CA TYR A 462 -8.58 -14.01 -8.55
C TYR A 462 -7.78 -14.01 -9.86
N LYS A 463 -8.48 -13.91 -11.00
CA LYS A 463 -7.86 -13.81 -12.33
C LYS A 463 -7.63 -12.34 -12.71
N GLU A 464 -6.40 -12.05 -13.09
CA GLU A 464 -5.93 -10.99 -13.99
C GLU A 464 -6.03 -9.50 -13.63
N TYR A 465 -4.84 -8.93 -13.50
CA TYR A 465 -4.44 -7.69 -14.16
C TYR A 465 -3.12 -7.95 -14.93
N ASN A 466 -3.15 -7.78 -16.26
CA ASN A 466 -1.99 -7.90 -17.16
C ASN A 466 -1.25 -9.26 -17.11
N GLY A 467 -1.98 -10.39 -17.17
CA GLY A 467 -1.38 -11.74 -17.15
C GLY A 467 -0.81 -12.20 -15.80
N LYS A 468 -0.88 -11.37 -14.74
CA LYS A 468 -0.45 -11.71 -13.37
C LYS A 468 -1.61 -12.18 -12.49
N ILE A 469 -1.32 -13.08 -11.56
CA ILE A 469 -2.28 -13.67 -10.61
C ILE A 469 -2.24 -12.92 -9.28
N TYR A 470 -3.40 -12.47 -8.80
CA TYR A 470 -3.55 -11.75 -7.52
C TYR A 470 -4.45 -12.55 -6.57
N LEU A 471 -4.12 -12.60 -5.28
CA LEU A 471 -5.01 -13.17 -4.25
C LEU A 471 -5.64 -12.04 -3.43
N ARG A 472 -6.93 -12.15 -3.05
CA ARG A 472 -7.59 -11.20 -2.12
C ARG A 472 -7.89 -11.91 -0.80
N GLN A 473 -7.84 -11.14 0.29
CA GLN A 473 -7.75 -11.54 1.71
C GLN A 473 -6.33 -11.85 2.21
N ASN A 474 -5.33 -11.38 1.50
CA ASN A 474 -4.11 -10.89 2.10
C ASN A 474 -3.76 -9.61 1.32
N PRO A 475 -3.66 -8.41 1.95
CA PRO A 475 -3.35 -7.15 1.24
C PRO A 475 -2.03 -7.22 0.46
N PHE A 476 -1.28 -8.27 0.70
CA PHE A 476 0.04 -8.42 0.20
C PHE A 476 0.02 -9.32 -1.08
N ILE A 477 -0.67 -10.47 -1.20
CA ILE A 477 -0.33 -11.49 -2.26
C ILE A 477 -0.49 -10.99 -3.72
N SER A 478 0.64 -10.70 -4.37
CA SER A 478 0.72 -9.99 -5.66
C SER A 478 1.07 -10.87 -6.87
N LYS A 479 1.78 -11.98 -6.67
CA LYS A 479 2.21 -12.88 -7.76
C LYS A 479 2.44 -14.29 -7.25
N ILE A 480 2.15 -15.28 -8.08
CA ILE A 480 2.39 -16.70 -7.78
C ILE A 480 3.37 -17.26 -8.84
N LYS A 481 4.37 -18.05 -8.42
CA LYS A 481 5.42 -18.63 -9.25
C LYS A 481 5.59 -20.13 -8.97
N LEU A 482 6.02 -20.90 -9.98
CA LEU A 482 6.36 -22.31 -9.88
C LEU A 482 7.83 -22.50 -9.55
N VAL A 483 8.12 -23.52 -8.75
CA VAL A 483 9.48 -24.05 -8.57
C VAL A 483 9.48 -25.53 -8.92
N ARG A 484 10.47 -25.94 -9.71
CA ARG A 484 10.73 -27.34 -10.04
C ARG A 484 12.03 -27.77 -9.37
N ASP A 485 11.95 -28.80 -8.54
CA ASP A 485 13.10 -29.59 -8.08
C ASP A 485 13.00 -30.99 -8.70
N HIS A 486 14.10 -31.73 -8.79
CA HIS A 486 14.33 -32.91 -9.64
C HIS A 486 13.28 -34.04 -9.61
N GLU A 487 12.30 -34.00 -8.70
CA GLU A 487 11.18 -34.95 -8.59
C GLU A 487 9.82 -34.29 -8.24
N LYS A 488 9.76 -32.97 -8.00
CA LYS A 488 8.61 -32.28 -7.37
C LYS A 488 8.42 -30.85 -7.89
N THR A 489 7.17 -30.48 -8.17
CA THR A 489 6.76 -29.09 -8.44
C THR A 489 6.19 -28.47 -7.16
N SER A 490 6.44 -27.18 -6.92
CA SER A 490 5.92 -26.43 -5.76
C SER A 490 5.49 -25.03 -6.17
N ILE A 491 4.50 -24.45 -5.47
CA ILE A 491 3.94 -23.14 -5.79
C ILE A 491 4.34 -22.13 -4.71
N ILE A 492 4.99 -21.06 -5.15
CA ILE A 492 5.42 -19.96 -4.30
C ILE A 492 4.52 -18.76 -4.55
N THR A 493 3.87 -18.27 -3.51
CA THR A 493 3.18 -16.97 -3.55
C THR A 493 4.16 -15.87 -3.11
N SER A 494 4.07 -14.70 -3.71
CA SER A 494 4.96 -13.58 -3.42
C SER A 494 4.18 -12.30 -3.15
N ASP A 495 4.52 -11.68 -2.03
CA ASP A 495 4.20 -10.30 -1.73
C ASP A 495 5.05 -9.61 -0.67
N ARG A 496 4.71 -8.33 -0.45
CA ARG A 496 5.28 -7.39 0.51
C ARG A 496 5.24 -7.80 1.99
N LEU A 497 4.60 -8.90 2.43
CA LEU A 497 4.64 -9.42 3.82
C LEU A 497 4.61 -10.97 3.94
N SER A 498 4.68 -11.76 2.88
CA SER A 498 4.30 -13.18 2.95
C SER A 498 5.31 -14.10 3.64
N CYS A 499 6.33 -13.59 4.34
CA CYS A 499 7.09 -14.32 5.38
C CYS A 499 7.27 -15.83 5.10
N ASN A 500 7.67 -16.20 3.88
CA ASN A 500 7.87 -17.59 3.46
C ASN A 500 6.64 -18.53 3.51
N GLN A 501 5.41 -18.06 3.23
CA GLN A 501 4.28 -18.96 3.01
C GLN A 501 4.30 -19.54 1.58
N VAL A 502 4.57 -20.84 1.49
CA VAL A 502 4.50 -21.65 0.26
C VAL A 502 3.35 -22.61 0.34
N LEU A 503 2.66 -22.72 -0.77
CA LEU A 503 1.70 -23.77 -1.01
C LEU A 503 2.42 -24.89 -1.76
N PHE A 504 2.75 -25.98 -1.07
CA PHE A 504 3.24 -27.18 -1.74
C PHE A 504 2.06 -27.88 -2.42
N ILE A 505 2.03 -27.86 -3.75
CA ILE A 505 1.15 -28.72 -4.54
C ILE A 505 2.06 -29.63 -5.37
N PHE A 506 2.07 -30.93 -5.05
CA PHE A 506 2.78 -31.91 -5.84
C PHE A 506 1.97 -32.22 -7.09
N TYR A 507 2.64 -32.22 -8.24
CA TYR A 507 2.07 -32.53 -9.53
C TYR A 507 2.95 -33.58 -10.21
N ASN A 508 2.34 -34.63 -10.76
CA ASN A 508 3.02 -35.58 -11.64
C ASN A 508 2.84 -35.11 -13.09
N GLU A 509 3.88 -35.15 -13.92
CA GLU A 509 3.88 -34.52 -15.26
C GLU A 509 2.85 -35.08 -16.26
N ASP A 510 2.14 -36.16 -15.93
CA ASP A 510 1.06 -36.72 -16.75
C ASP A 510 -0.28 -36.03 -16.46
N LEU A 511 -0.60 -35.09 -17.35
CA LEU A 511 -1.68 -34.10 -17.31
C LEU A 511 -3.14 -34.63 -17.35
N ASP A 512 -3.39 -35.90 -17.01
CA ASP A 512 -4.69 -36.57 -17.22
C ASP A 512 -5.30 -37.29 -16.00
N SER A 513 -4.70 -37.26 -14.80
CA SER A 513 -5.31 -37.91 -13.62
C SER A 513 -5.81 -36.93 -12.56
N GLU A 514 -6.96 -37.27 -11.96
CA GLU A 514 -7.55 -36.60 -10.79
C GLU A 514 -6.70 -36.71 -9.50
N ASP A 515 -5.49 -37.28 -9.60
CA ASP A 515 -4.62 -37.63 -8.48
C ASP A 515 -3.60 -36.52 -8.19
N VAL A 516 -4.10 -35.37 -7.74
CA VAL A 516 -3.27 -34.39 -7.03
C VAL A 516 -3.07 -34.88 -5.60
N PHE A 517 -1.93 -35.52 -5.34
CA PHE A 517 -1.54 -35.92 -3.99
C PHE A 517 -0.98 -34.73 -3.21
N PHE A 518 -1.62 -34.40 -2.09
CA PHE A 518 -1.06 -33.49 -1.11
C PHE A 518 -0.19 -34.29 -0.14
N ASP A 519 1.12 -34.31 -0.36
CA ASP A 519 2.05 -34.79 0.66
C ASP A 519 2.30 -33.63 1.64
N TYR A 520 1.42 -33.48 2.63
CA TYR A 520 1.80 -32.70 3.79
C TYR A 520 3.02 -33.40 4.39
N LEU A 521 4.12 -32.65 4.56
CA LEU A 521 5.10 -32.99 5.60
C LEU A 521 4.39 -32.80 6.93
N ASP A 522 3.56 -33.79 7.24
CA ASP A 522 2.96 -33.95 8.53
C ASP A 522 4.05 -34.52 9.42
N LEU A 523 4.43 -33.75 10.43
CA LEU A 523 5.13 -34.31 11.58
C LEU A 523 4.23 -35.28 12.37
N GLN A 524 3.00 -35.63 11.91
CA GLN A 524 2.14 -36.66 12.49
C GLN A 524 0.86 -37.12 11.70
N GLY A 525 1.01 -37.93 10.64
CA GLY A 525 0.12 -39.08 10.26
C GLY A 525 -1.40 -38.97 9.87
N LYS A 526 -1.70 -39.57 8.69
CA LYS A 526 -2.83 -40.49 8.26
C LYS A 526 -4.16 -39.99 7.59
N ASP A 527 -4.38 -40.58 6.39
CA ASP A 527 -5.58 -41.21 5.72
C ASP A 527 -6.83 -40.45 5.14
N LYS A 528 -7.02 -40.64 3.80
CA LYS A 528 -8.18 -41.15 2.97
C LYS A 528 -9.37 -40.35 2.36
N ASP A 529 -9.57 -40.66 1.04
CA ASP A 529 -10.74 -40.89 0.13
C ASP A 529 -11.89 -39.87 -0.13
N PHE A 530 -12.18 -39.53 -1.43
CA PHE A 530 -13.47 -39.69 -2.20
C PHE A 530 -13.55 -38.91 -3.54
N ALA A 531 -14.46 -39.38 -4.43
CA ALA A 531 -14.47 -39.34 -5.91
C ALA A 531 -15.41 -38.33 -6.63
N GLU A 532 -15.09 -38.11 -7.93
CA GLU A 532 -15.86 -37.85 -9.18
C GLU A 532 -17.22 -37.08 -9.23
N SER A 533 -17.31 -36.10 -10.16
CA SER A 533 -18.25 -36.07 -11.32
C SER A 533 -18.34 -34.71 -12.05
N ASP A 534 -18.40 -34.77 -13.39
CA ASP A 534 -19.14 -33.92 -14.36
C ASP A 534 -18.80 -32.40 -14.45
N GLY A 535 -18.41 -31.78 -15.57
CA GLY A 535 -18.52 -32.21 -16.97
C GLY A 535 -19.20 -31.22 -17.95
N SER A 536 -19.29 -29.91 -17.69
CA SER A 536 -19.64 -28.91 -18.75
C SER A 536 -19.14 -27.47 -18.49
N LEU A 537 -18.42 -26.90 -19.46
CA LEU A 537 -17.78 -25.58 -19.44
C LEU A 537 -18.62 -24.54 -20.19
N PHE A 538 -19.26 -23.63 -19.44
CA PHE A 538 -19.63 -22.30 -19.91
C PHE A 538 -19.13 -21.29 -18.85
N TYR A 539 -18.41 -20.25 -19.28
CA TYR A 539 -17.99 -19.16 -18.39
C TYR A 539 -19.22 -18.35 -17.94
N LYS A 540 -19.81 -18.73 -16.80
CA LYS A 540 -20.72 -17.86 -16.04
C LYS A 540 -19.88 -16.90 -15.19
N PRO A 541 -20.13 -15.57 -15.22
CA PRO A 541 -19.62 -14.69 -14.18
C PRO A 541 -20.16 -15.17 -12.81
N PHE A 542 -19.34 -15.08 -11.78
CA PHE A 542 -19.68 -15.47 -10.41
C PHE A 542 -20.94 -14.71 -9.95
N ILE A 543 -22.07 -15.41 -9.83
CA ILE A 543 -23.24 -14.92 -9.09
C ILE A 543 -22.97 -15.22 -7.61
N CYS A 544 -22.91 -14.19 -6.78
CA CYS A 544 -22.77 -14.33 -5.33
C CYS A 544 -24.14 -14.72 -4.75
N SER A 545 -24.45 -16.01 -4.70
CA SER A 545 -25.79 -16.49 -4.31
C SER A 545 -26.02 -16.67 -2.80
N ASN A 546 -25.08 -16.32 -1.92
CA ASN A 546 -25.24 -16.53 -0.49
C ASN A 546 -25.00 -15.25 0.31
N LEU A 547 -26.01 -14.37 0.37
CA LEU A 547 -26.16 -13.34 1.41
C LEU A 547 -27.66 -12.99 1.51
N VAL A 548 -28.44 -13.88 2.14
CA VAL A 548 -29.71 -13.49 2.76
C VAL A 548 -29.35 -13.08 4.19
N PRO A 549 -29.47 -11.81 4.59
CA PRO A 549 -29.45 -11.48 6.01
C PRO A 549 -30.69 -12.11 6.65
N ALA A 550 -30.49 -12.91 7.70
CA ALA A 550 -31.59 -13.28 8.58
C ALA A 550 -32.26 -11.98 9.08
N LEU A 551 -33.49 -11.74 8.66
CA LEU A 551 -34.31 -10.66 9.20
C LEU A 551 -34.48 -10.88 10.72
N PRO A 552 -34.38 -9.83 11.55
CA PRO A 552 -34.70 -9.94 12.96
C PRO A 552 -36.18 -10.29 13.11
N SER A 553 -36.48 -11.29 13.93
CA SER A 553 -37.82 -11.60 14.39
C SER A 553 -38.36 -10.41 15.20
N SER A 554 -39.18 -9.56 14.60
CA SER A 554 -40.04 -8.64 15.34
C SER A 554 -41.49 -8.86 14.93
N SER A 555 -42.26 -9.30 15.93
CA SER A 555 -43.71 -9.45 15.97
C SER A 555 -44.47 -8.26 15.38
N THR A 556 -45.33 -8.51 14.39
CA THR A 556 -46.65 -7.85 14.28
C THR A 556 -47.59 -8.71 13.44
N ASN A 557 -48.71 -9.07 14.05
CA ASN A 557 -49.85 -9.79 13.47
C ASN A 557 -50.40 -9.08 12.23
N ILE A 558 -50.52 -9.78 11.09
CA ILE A 558 -51.64 -9.63 10.15
C ILE A 558 -52.01 -11.03 9.62
N SER A 559 -53.31 -11.28 9.58
CA SER A 559 -54.00 -12.56 9.55
C SER A 559 -54.56 -12.94 8.17
N CYS A 560 -54.77 -14.25 7.98
CA CYS A 560 -55.70 -14.93 7.03
C CYS A 560 -55.22 -14.99 5.56
N PHE A 561 -55.41 -16.06 4.77
CA PHE A 561 -56.45 -17.09 4.70
C PHE A 561 -55.91 -18.42 4.12
N ASN A 562 -56.44 -19.55 4.61
CA ASN A 562 -56.40 -20.88 3.99
C ASN A 562 -57.40 -20.96 2.81
N ALA A 563 -57.08 -21.73 1.77
CA ALA A 563 -58.06 -22.53 1.02
C ALA A 563 -57.37 -23.65 0.21
N ASN A 564 -57.86 -24.87 0.41
CA ASN A 564 -57.63 -26.08 -0.41
C ASN A 564 -58.35 -25.95 -1.76
N ASP A 565 -57.86 -26.61 -2.83
CA ASP A 565 -58.55 -27.72 -3.53
C ASP A 565 -58.06 -28.01 -4.97
N THR A 566 -57.82 -29.32 -5.19
CA THR A 566 -58.05 -30.23 -6.33
C THR A 566 -57.85 -29.87 -7.82
N ASP A 567 -57.08 -30.75 -8.47
CA ASP A 567 -57.24 -31.46 -9.77
C ASP A 567 -57.57 -30.73 -11.10
N ASP A 568 -56.68 -31.02 -12.07
CA ASP A 568 -56.92 -31.47 -13.46
C ASP A 568 -57.52 -30.49 -14.50
N GLN A 569 -56.71 -30.06 -15.48
CA GLN A 569 -56.86 -30.33 -16.93
C GLN A 569 -56.04 -29.40 -17.86
N GLN A 570 -55.77 -29.97 -19.03
CA GLN A 570 -54.92 -29.61 -20.17
C GLN A 570 -54.99 -28.19 -20.76
N THR A 571 -53.91 -27.88 -21.50
CA THR A 571 -53.77 -27.00 -22.68
C THR A 571 -53.72 -25.48 -22.49
N THR A 572 -52.54 -24.88 -22.66
CA THR A 572 -52.10 -24.25 -23.93
C THR A 572 -50.72 -23.59 -23.74
N CYS A 573 -49.82 -23.84 -24.68
CA CYS A 573 -48.54 -23.17 -24.76
C CYS A 573 -48.80 -21.72 -25.23
N SER A 574 -48.71 -20.75 -24.32
CA SER A 574 -48.57 -19.34 -24.68
C SER A 574 -47.20 -18.86 -24.22
N SER A 575 -46.40 -18.43 -25.20
CA SER A 575 -45.12 -17.77 -25.01
C SER A 575 -45.34 -16.48 -24.22
N THR A 576 -45.21 -16.57 -22.91
CA THR A 576 -45.06 -15.39 -22.06
C THR A 576 -43.57 -15.16 -21.90
N ILE A 577 -43.10 -14.07 -22.49
CA ILE A 577 -41.77 -13.50 -22.30
C ILE A 577 -41.59 -13.37 -20.78
N LEU A 578 -40.73 -14.20 -20.19
CA LEU A 578 -40.28 -14.02 -18.82
C LEU A 578 -39.50 -12.70 -18.81
N ALA A 579 -40.01 -11.73 -18.07
CA ALA A 579 -39.28 -10.50 -17.74
C ALA A 579 -37.90 -10.88 -17.19
N PRO A 580 -36.83 -10.12 -17.54
CA PRO A 580 -35.50 -10.39 -17.03
C PRO A 580 -35.55 -10.36 -15.50
N ILE A 581 -35.08 -11.44 -14.89
CA ILE A 581 -34.93 -11.56 -13.44
C ILE A 581 -33.94 -10.48 -13.02
N ASP A 582 -34.39 -9.51 -12.21
CA ASP A 582 -33.57 -8.47 -11.59
C ASP A 582 -32.46 -9.10 -10.73
N TYR A 583 -31.33 -9.43 -11.36
CA TYR A 583 -30.08 -9.83 -10.71
C TYR A 583 -29.22 -8.60 -10.38
N PHE A 584 -29.84 -7.51 -9.90
CA PHE A 584 -29.08 -6.54 -9.13
C PHE A 584 -28.64 -7.24 -7.84
N CYS A 585 -27.39 -7.70 -7.80
CA CYS A 585 -26.66 -7.75 -6.53
C CYS A 585 -26.89 -6.39 -5.90
N LEU A 586 -27.69 -6.33 -4.84
CA LEU A 586 -27.98 -5.11 -4.09
C LEU A 586 -26.65 -4.35 -3.96
N GLU A 587 -26.54 -3.22 -4.66
CA GLU A 587 -25.40 -2.34 -4.49
C GLU A 587 -25.22 -2.17 -2.98
N PRO A 588 -23.99 -2.33 -2.45
CA PRO A 588 -23.75 -2.07 -1.04
C PRO A 588 -24.38 -0.72 -0.72
N GLN A 589 -25.29 -0.67 0.26
CA GLN A 589 -25.96 0.56 0.65
C GLN A 589 -24.92 1.47 1.30
N VAL A 590 -24.20 2.22 0.47
CA VAL A 590 -23.24 3.23 0.89
C VAL A 590 -24.04 4.32 1.59
N ALA A 591 -23.69 4.61 2.85
CA ALA A 591 -24.35 5.69 3.56
C ALA A 591 -24.27 6.97 2.70
N PRO A 592 -25.38 7.71 2.48
CA PRO A 592 -25.44 8.76 1.46
C PRO A 592 -24.37 9.85 1.58
N TYR A 593 -23.80 10.03 2.78
CA TYR A 593 -22.74 11.00 3.04
C TYR A 593 -21.34 10.54 2.60
N ILE A 594 -21.08 9.23 2.51
CA ILE A 594 -19.75 8.67 2.19
C ILE A 594 -19.27 9.19 0.84
N LYS A 595 -20.14 9.28 -0.16
CA LYS A 595 -19.78 9.78 -1.50
C LYS A 595 -19.22 11.20 -1.51
N TYR A 596 -19.59 12.04 -0.54
CA TYR A 596 -19.11 13.42 -0.46
C TYR A 596 -17.76 13.57 0.21
N ILE A 597 -17.32 12.55 0.96
CA ILE A 597 -16.02 12.56 1.66
C ILE A 597 -14.95 11.77 0.91
N LEU A 598 -15.31 11.04 -0.16
CA LEU A 598 -14.34 10.35 -1.02
C LEU A 598 -13.46 11.37 -1.76
N GLY A 599 -12.20 11.01 -1.97
CA GLY A 599 -11.27 11.82 -2.75
C GLY A 599 -9.90 11.93 -2.11
N VAL A 600 -9.17 12.94 -2.55
CA VAL A 600 -7.76 13.15 -2.23
C VAL A 600 -7.67 14.27 -1.20
N TYR A 601 -6.98 14.00 -0.09
CA TYR A 601 -6.66 15.01 0.91
C TYR A 601 -5.14 15.11 1.04
N GLU A 602 -4.60 16.31 1.10
CA GLU A 602 -3.16 16.56 1.09
C GLU A 602 -2.66 17.17 2.40
N ALA A 603 -1.48 16.72 2.82
CA ALA A 603 -0.61 17.35 3.81
C ALA A 603 0.79 17.51 3.17
N LYS A 604 1.81 17.95 3.92
CA LYS A 604 3.17 18.14 3.35
C LYS A 604 3.69 16.84 2.75
N ASP A 605 3.89 16.82 1.43
CA ASP A 605 4.41 15.67 0.67
C ASP A 605 3.65 14.35 0.90
N GLN A 606 2.41 14.42 1.39
CA GLN A 606 1.62 13.27 1.84
C GLN A 606 0.18 13.38 1.37
N ILE A 607 -0.40 12.24 1.03
CA ILE A 607 -1.80 12.12 0.63
C ILE A 607 -2.52 11.15 1.58
N ALA A 608 -3.74 11.53 1.95
CA ALA A 608 -4.76 10.62 2.45
C ALA A 608 -5.81 10.43 1.36
N LEU A 609 -5.80 9.28 0.68
CA LEU A 609 -6.81 8.93 -0.31
C LEU A 609 -7.95 8.20 0.38
N ILE A 610 -9.15 8.77 0.29
CA ILE A 610 -10.36 8.25 0.89
C ILE A 610 -11.21 7.60 -0.19
N PHE A 611 -11.51 6.32 0.01
CA PHE A 611 -12.23 5.51 -0.97
C PHE A 611 -13.18 4.53 -0.28
N GLU A 612 -14.13 3.99 -1.03
CA GLU A 612 -15.10 3.03 -0.53
C GLU A 612 -14.82 1.63 -1.09
N GLU A 613 -14.88 0.62 -0.22
CA GLU A 613 -14.79 -0.79 -0.59
C GLU A 613 -15.85 -1.64 0.11
N ASN A 614 -16.80 -2.16 -0.67
CA ASN A 614 -17.92 -3.02 -0.23
C ASN A 614 -18.84 -2.37 0.81
N GLY A 615 -19.17 -1.09 0.64
CA GLY A 615 -19.96 -0.27 1.54
C GLY A 615 -19.16 0.36 2.69
N LEU A 616 -17.87 0.04 2.82
CA LEU A 616 -17.02 0.46 3.94
C LEU A 616 -16.00 1.50 3.50
N LEU A 617 -15.82 2.52 4.34
CA LEU A 617 -14.83 3.56 4.09
C LEU A 617 -13.43 3.05 4.38
N HIS A 618 -12.48 3.41 3.51
CA HIS A 618 -11.07 3.12 3.66
C HIS A 618 -10.26 4.39 3.45
N VAL A 619 -9.11 4.44 4.12
CA VAL A 619 -8.09 5.47 3.90
C VAL A 619 -6.80 4.79 3.46
N CYS A 620 -6.22 5.27 2.37
CA CYS A 620 -4.80 5.04 2.06
C CYS A 620 -4.02 6.26 2.55
N ILE A 621 -3.17 6.07 3.56
CA ILE A 621 -2.32 7.12 4.14
C ILE A 621 -0.85 6.71 4.04
N GLU A 622 0.05 7.70 4.03
CA GLU A 622 1.49 7.50 3.83
C GLU A 622 1.78 6.74 2.53
N TRP A 623 0.96 6.98 1.51
CA TRP A 623 1.04 6.39 0.17
C TRP A 623 0.81 4.86 0.08
N LEU A 624 0.62 4.18 1.22
CA LEU A 624 0.88 2.75 1.32
C LEU A 624 -0.07 2.00 2.24
N PHE A 625 -0.48 2.63 3.35
CA PHE A 625 -1.27 1.93 4.35
C PHE A 625 -2.74 2.13 4.08
N ILE A 626 -3.37 1.06 3.63
CA ILE A 626 -4.82 0.99 3.48
C ILE A 626 -5.42 0.47 4.79
N TYR A 627 -6.23 1.31 5.42
CA TYR A 627 -6.96 0.96 6.63
C TYR A 627 -8.45 1.06 6.39
N LYS A 628 -9.17 0.05 6.89
CA LYS A 628 -10.62 0.11 7.05
C LYS A 628 -10.95 1.08 8.17
N LEU A 629 -12.03 1.84 7.96
CA LEU A 629 -12.59 2.78 8.91
C LEU A 629 -13.99 2.35 9.33
N ASP A 630 -14.22 2.34 10.65
CA ASP A 630 -15.53 2.09 11.23
C ASP A 630 -16.17 3.42 11.65
N PHE A 631 -17.40 3.67 11.20
CA PHE A 631 -18.14 4.87 11.57
C PHE A 631 -18.27 4.96 13.09
N TYR A 632 -18.04 6.15 13.64
CA TYR A 632 -18.10 6.38 15.08
C TYR A 632 -19.21 7.35 15.46
N SER A 633 -19.16 8.59 14.98
CA SER A 633 -20.11 9.62 15.41
C SER A 633 -20.23 10.75 14.39
N VAL A 634 -21.30 11.53 14.51
CA VAL A 634 -21.44 12.82 13.83
C VAL A 634 -21.74 13.87 14.88
N SER A 635 -21.07 15.02 14.77
CA SER A 635 -21.38 16.21 15.56
C SER A 635 -21.39 17.43 14.66
N THR A 636 -22.22 18.42 14.96
CA THR A 636 -22.30 19.68 14.20
C THR A 636 -22.04 20.83 15.13
N ASP A 637 -21.13 21.71 14.74
CA ASP A 637 -20.86 22.96 15.42
C ASP A 637 -21.68 24.06 14.75
N ASN A 638 -22.66 24.58 15.51
CA ASN A 638 -23.59 25.60 15.02
C ASN A 638 -22.92 26.96 14.80
N ASP A 639 -21.79 27.23 15.47
CA ASP A 639 -21.09 28.52 15.36
C ASP A 639 -20.23 28.56 14.09
N THR A 640 -19.53 27.45 13.80
CA THR A 640 -18.66 27.35 12.61
C THR A 640 -19.41 26.86 11.36
N LYS A 641 -20.64 26.32 11.51
CA LYS A 641 -21.40 25.64 10.45
C LYS A 641 -20.61 24.49 9.81
N GLU A 642 -19.80 23.82 10.64
CA GLU A 642 -19.04 22.64 10.25
C GLU A 642 -19.65 21.40 10.90
N THR A 643 -19.74 20.32 10.13
CA THR A 643 -20.12 19.00 10.62
C THR A 643 -18.87 18.12 10.67
N ARG A 644 -18.60 17.54 11.84
CA ARG A 644 -17.54 16.56 12.06
C ARG A 644 -18.14 15.15 11.97
N VAL A 645 -17.64 14.35 11.04
CA VAL A 645 -17.97 12.93 10.87
C VAL A 645 -16.75 12.11 11.27
N SER A 646 -16.84 11.41 12.39
CA SER A 646 -15.72 10.74 13.03
C SER A 646 -15.71 9.26 12.67
N PHE A 647 -14.53 8.72 12.37
CA PHE A 647 -14.30 7.30 12.13
C PHE A 647 -13.17 6.77 13.02
N LYS A 648 -13.25 5.50 13.41
CA LYS A 648 -12.19 4.78 14.10
C LYS A 648 -11.43 3.89 13.13
N PHE A 649 -10.13 3.79 13.34
CA PHE A 649 -9.33 2.76 12.68
C PHE A 649 -9.62 1.37 13.28
N THR A 650 -9.59 0.33 12.46
CA THR A 650 -9.66 -1.06 12.93
C THR A 650 -8.44 -1.44 13.78
N SER A 651 -8.54 -2.53 14.55
CA SER A 651 -7.49 -2.98 15.47
C SER A 651 -6.14 -3.29 14.80
N GLU A 652 -6.17 -3.60 13.50
CA GLU A 652 -4.99 -3.93 12.68
C GLU A 652 -4.20 -2.71 12.22
N ALA A 653 -4.76 -1.50 12.36
CA ALA A 653 -4.11 -0.28 11.91
C ALA A 653 -2.98 0.18 12.84
N MET A 654 -1.97 0.85 12.28
CA MET A 654 -0.95 1.54 13.09
C MET A 654 -1.52 2.68 13.93
N TYR A 655 -2.64 3.25 13.47
CA TYR A 655 -3.42 4.28 14.15
C TYR A 655 -4.59 3.66 14.93
N ASN A 656 -4.47 2.41 15.36
CA ASN A 656 -5.48 1.82 16.22
C ASN A 656 -5.71 2.70 17.46
N TYR A 657 -6.96 2.80 17.91
CA TYR A 657 -7.42 3.69 18.98
C TYR A 657 -7.37 5.19 18.68
N GLU A 658 -7.02 5.58 17.45
CA GLU A 658 -7.12 6.96 16.97
C GLU A 658 -8.33 7.17 16.06
N PHE A 659 -8.59 8.44 15.74
CA PHE A 659 -9.73 8.86 14.94
C PHE A 659 -9.30 9.54 13.65
N LEU A 660 -10.13 9.35 12.63
CA LEU A 660 -10.10 10.11 11.40
C LEU A 660 -11.38 10.94 11.32
N ASP A 661 -11.25 12.24 11.51
CA ASP A 661 -12.36 13.17 11.63
C ASP A 661 -12.53 13.99 10.35
N PHE A 662 -13.60 13.72 9.61
CA PHE A 662 -13.93 14.48 8.40
C PHE A 662 -14.67 15.75 8.78
N ILE A 663 -14.16 16.88 8.30
CA ILE A 663 -14.78 18.18 8.49
C ILE A 663 -15.42 18.59 7.17
N VAL A 664 -16.74 18.64 7.16
CA VAL A 664 -17.56 19.00 6.00
C VAL A 664 -18.40 20.24 6.28
N ASN A 665 -18.79 20.93 5.22
CA ASN A 665 -19.68 22.08 5.30
C ASN A 665 -21.11 21.60 5.62
N SER A 666 -21.74 22.14 6.67
CA SER A 666 -23.04 21.63 7.14
C SER A 666 -24.19 21.85 6.14
N ALA A 667 -24.04 22.78 5.19
CA ALA A 667 -25.09 23.12 4.23
C ALA A 667 -25.21 22.12 3.06
N ASP A 668 -24.08 21.62 2.56
CA ASP A 668 -24.01 20.82 1.33
C ASP A 668 -23.13 19.56 1.45
N CYS A 669 -22.59 19.29 2.64
CA CYS A 669 -21.66 18.20 2.93
C CYS A 669 -20.35 18.25 2.12
N SER A 670 -20.01 19.39 1.51
CA SER A 670 -18.76 19.52 0.76
C SER A 670 -17.55 19.31 1.67
N PRO A 671 -16.55 18.51 1.25
CA PRO A 671 -15.39 18.19 2.06
C PRO A 671 -14.45 19.39 2.17
N LYS A 672 -13.98 19.69 3.39
CA LYS A 672 -12.99 20.75 3.63
C LYS A 672 -11.63 20.16 3.98
N ARG A 673 -11.60 19.28 4.98
CA ARG A 673 -10.38 18.62 5.47
C ARG A 673 -10.74 17.35 6.22
N VAL A 674 -9.74 16.52 6.45
CA VAL A 674 -9.81 15.39 7.37
C VAL A 674 -8.69 15.52 8.41
N GLU A 675 -8.98 15.25 9.66
CA GLU A 675 -8.03 15.36 10.78
C GLU A 675 -7.68 13.97 11.30
N LEU A 676 -6.41 13.59 11.25
CA LEU A 676 -5.89 12.38 11.89
C LEU A 676 -5.44 12.73 13.31
N SER A 677 -6.26 12.43 14.30
CA SER A 677 -6.00 12.82 15.70
C SER A 677 -5.64 14.31 15.89
N GLY A 678 -6.26 15.18 15.09
CA GLY A 678 -6.00 16.63 15.08
C GLY A 678 -4.99 17.12 14.04
N ILE A 679 -4.29 16.22 13.34
CA ILE A 679 -3.36 16.57 12.26
C ILE A 679 -4.15 16.74 10.94
N PRO A 680 -4.19 17.94 10.34
CA PRO A 680 -5.07 18.22 9.21
C PRO A 680 -4.49 17.79 7.86
N PHE A 681 -5.34 17.17 7.03
CA PHE A 681 -5.15 16.96 5.59
C PHE A 681 -6.25 17.72 4.86
N VAL A 682 -5.88 18.64 3.98
CA VAL A 682 -6.82 19.54 3.29
C VAL A 682 -7.38 18.84 2.06
N TYR A 683 -8.69 18.91 1.85
CA TYR A 683 -9.31 18.34 0.65
C TYR A 683 -8.75 19.02 -0.60
N LYS A 684 -8.34 18.19 -1.57
CA LYS A 684 -7.91 18.64 -2.88
C LYS A 684 -8.86 18.10 -3.92
N TYR A 685 -9.54 19.01 -4.60
CA TYR A 685 -10.23 18.67 -5.82
C TYR A 685 -9.19 18.28 -6.88
N VAL A 686 -9.30 17.05 -7.37
CA VAL A 686 -8.52 16.50 -8.48
C VAL A 686 -9.58 16.09 -9.49
N GLY A 687 -9.63 16.66 -10.69
CA GLY A 687 -10.73 16.42 -11.62
C GLY A 687 -10.63 17.28 -12.87
N ALA A 688 -11.53 17.06 -13.82
CA ALA A 688 -11.54 17.79 -15.09
C ALA A 688 -12.18 19.19 -14.99
N GLN A 689 -12.78 19.55 -13.85
CA GLN A 689 -13.39 20.88 -13.68
C GLN A 689 -12.33 21.98 -13.50
N GLY A 690 -12.49 23.05 -14.28
CA GLY A 690 -11.58 24.20 -14.27
C GLY A 690 -10.35 24.00 -15.16
N LYS A 691 -9.36 24.90 -15.02
CA LYS A 691 -8.12 24.79 -15.80
C LYS A 691 -7.25 23.65 -15.26
N GLN A 692 -7.11 22.59 -16.03
CA GLN A 692 -6.28 21.44 -15.68
C GLN A 692 -4.78 21.79 -15.73
N VAL A 693 -3.98 21.20 -14.84
CA VAL A 693 -2.53 21.39 -14.81
C VAL A 693 -1.93 20.86 -16.11
N GLY A 694 -1.08 21.66 -16.76
CA GLY A 694 -0.45 21.29 -18.03
C GLY A 694 -1.25 21.66 -19.29
N VAL A 695 -2.46 22.19 -19.14
CA VAL A 695 -3.29 22.65 -20.27
C VAL A 695 -3.21 24.18 -20.40
N TYR A 696 -2.97 24.66 -21.63
CA TYR A 696 -2.94 26.09 -21.95
C TYR A 696 -4.35 26.72 -21.94
N ASP A 697 -4.42 28.05 -21.95
CA ASP A 697 -5.71 28.75 -22.00
C ASP A 697 -6.43 28.59 -23.36
N GLU A 698 -7.74 28.87 -23.35
CA GLU A 698 -8.62 28.76 -24.53
C GLU A 698 -8.11 29.57 -25.73
N ILE A 699 -7.51 30.75 -25.50
CA ILE A 699 -6.99 31.62 -26.57
C ILE A 699 -5.82 30.93 -27.28
N THR A 700 -4.90 30.37 -26.52
CA THR A 700 -3.77 29.60 -27.03
C THR A 700 -4.24 28.38 -27.81
N CYS A 701 -5.24 27.66 -27.29
CA CYS A 701 -5.86 26.53 -27.95
C CYS A 701 -6.59 26.91 -29.26
N GLN A 702 -7.30 28.04 -29.30
CA GLN A 702 -7.96 28.52 -30.52
C GLN A 702 -6.94 28.85 -31.60
N LYS A 703 -5.82 29.47 -31.22
CA LYS A 703 -4.72 29.75 -32.13
C LYS A 703 -4.10 28.47 -32.68
N ALA A 704 -3.82 27.50 -31.80
CA ALA A 704 -3.31 26.19 -32.20
C ALA A 704 -4.24 25.49 -33.21
N LEU A 705 -5.56 25.53 -32.98
CA LEU A 705 -6.54 24.96 -33.90
C LEU A 705 -6.53 25.69 -35.26
N ALA A 706 -6.50 27.02 -35.26
CA ALA A 706 -6.43 27.81 -36.49
C ALA A 706 -5.16 27.51 -37.29
N ASP A 707 -4.01 27.44 -36.62
CA ASP A 707 -2.72 27.13 -37.24
C ASP A 707 -2.74 25.71 -37.86
N SER A 708 -3.35 24.73 -37.15
CA SER A 708 -3.40 23.32 -37.57
C SER A 708 -3.99 23.10 -38.96
N LEU A 709 -4.95 23.94 -39.37
CA LEU A 709 -5.63 23.84 -40.67
C LEU A 709 -4.70 24.15 -41.85
N SER A 710 -3.60 24.87 -41.60
CA SER A 710 -2.59 25.24 -42.60
C SER A 710 -1.40 24.29 -42.65
N ILE A 711 -1.26 23.40 -41.67
CA ILE A 711 -0.11 22.49 -41.58
C ILE A 711 -0.28 21.32 -42.56
N PRO A 712 0.70 21.06 -43.45
CA PRO A 712 0.66 19.89 -44.32
C PRO A 712 0.67 18.59 -43.51
N VAL A 713 -0.25 17.68 -43.83
CA VAL A 713 -0.29 16.35 -43.23
C VAL A 713 0.93 15.56 -43.72
N PRO A 714 1.78 15.03 -42.83
CA PRO A 714 2.99 14.30 -43.24
C PRO A 714 2.71 12.87 -43.73
N PHE A 715 1.43 12.45 -43.74
CA PHE A 715 1.00 11.10 -44.08
C PHE A 715 0.23 11.05 -45.41
N PRO A 716 0.47 10.03 -46.26
CA PRO A 716 -0.29 9.84 -47.49
C PRO A 716 -1.77 9.62 -47.17
N GLN A 717 -2.65 10.35 -47.86
CA GLN A 717 -4.10 10.25 -47.68
C GLN A 717 -4.66 9.19 -48.67
N PRO A 718 -5.37 8.15 -48.19
CA PRO A 718 -5.89 7.10 -49.05
C PRO A 718 -7.10 7.57 -49.86
N GLU A 719 -7.35 6.95 -51.02
CA GLU A 719 -8.55 7.21 -51.83
C GLU A 719 -9.84 6.71 -51.16
N GLN A 720 -9.75 5.63 -50.37
CA GLN A 720 -10.84 5.08 -49.56
C GLN A 720 -10.43 5.01 -48.08
N HIS A 721 -11.33 5.44 -47.19
CA HIS A 721 -11.01 5.58 -45.76
C HIS A 721 -11.58 4.48 -44.86
N GLY A 722 -12.56 3.69 -45.32
CA GLY A 722 -13.13 2.56 -44.55
C GLY A 722 -13.89 2.94 -43.27
N LEU A 723 -14.04 4.24 -42.99
CA LEU A 723 -14.87 4.76 -41.89
C LEU A 723 -16.36 4.54 -42.15
N VAL A 724 -17.09 4.15 -41.12
CA VAL A 724 -18.55 3.97 -41.11
C VAL A 724 -19.17 4.69 -39.92
N ASP A 725 -20.40 5.15 -40.10
CA ASP A 725 -21.22 5.75 -39.03
C ASP A 725 -21.71 4.64 -38.08
N VAL A 726 -21.23 4.66 -36.83
CA VAL A 726 -21.56 3.63 -35.83
C VAL A 726 -23.05 3.63 -35.51
N GLY A 727 -23.69 4.80 -35.45
CA GLY A 727 -25.12 4.94 -35.15
C GLY A 727 -26.01 4.37 -36.26
N ALA A 728 -25.52 4.37 -37.51
CA ALA A 728 -26.22 3.72 -38.63
C ALA A 728 -26.15 2.18 -38.56
N MET A 729 -25.16 1.62 -37.85
CA MET A 729 -25.02 0.18 -37.66
C MET A 729 -25.70 -0.30 -36.37
N CYS A 730 -25.76 0.53 -35.33
CA CYS A 730 -26.37 0.24 -34.05
C CYS A 730 -26.85 1.54 -33.40
N ASP A 731 -28.16 1.79 -33.45
CA ASP A 731 -28.80 3.03 -32.98
C ASP A 731 -28.93 3.11 -31.44
N THR A 732 -28.69 2.00 -30.73
CA THR A 732 -28.65 1.94 -29.27
C THR A 732 -27.32 2.38 -28.67
N ILE A 733 -26.25 2.56 -29.46
CA ILE A 733 -25.01 3.18 -28.97
C ILE A 733 -25.21 4.69 -28.90
N LYS A 734 -25.00 5.27 -27.72
CA LYS A 734 -25.09 6.73 -27.53
C LYS A 734 -23.82 7.43 -28.01
N VAL A 735 -23.97 8.66 -28.46
CA VAL A 735 -22.87 9.51 -28.94
C VAL A 735 -22.92 10.84 -28.20
N ASP A 736 -21.82 11.20 -27.56
CA ASP A 736 -21.59 12.46 -26.85
C ASP A 736 -20.17 12.95 -27.15
N LEU A 737 -19.92 13.35 -28.41
CA LEU A 737 -18.59 13.72 -28.88
C LEU A 737 -18.06 14.99 -28.19
N LYS A 738 -17.23 14.81 -27.16
CA LYS A 738 -16.78 15.87 -26.25
C LYS A 738 -16.00 16.98 -26.96
N TYR A 739 -15.11 16.60 -27.87
CA TYR A 739 -14.32 17.53 -28.69
C TYR A 739 -15.11 18.26 -29.79
N ALA A 740 -16.38 17.90 -30.02
CA ALA A 740 -17.31 18.65 -30.87
C ALA A 740 -18.02 19.78 -30.12
N SER A 741 -17.72 19.97 -28.84
CA SER A 741 -18.25 21.02 -27.96
C SER A 741 -17.12 21.66 -27.16
N SER A 742 -17.42 22.55 -26.21
CA SER A 742 -16.44 23.09 -25.25
C SER A 742 -16.26 22.20 -24.00
N ASP A 743 -17.02 21.11 -23.89
CA ASP A 743 -16.94 20.14 -22.78
C ASP A 743 -15.79 19.15 -23.00
N ASN A 744 -14.56 19.65 -22.94
CA ASN A 744 -13.31 18.88 -23.06
C ASN A 744 -12.14 19.64 -22.42
N PHE A 745 -10.96 19.02 -22.34
CA PHE A 745 -9.78 19.58 -21.66
C PHE A 745 -9.37 20.97 -22.17
N SER A 746 -9.59 21.27 -23.45
CA SER A 746 -9.17 22.53 -24.08
C SER A 746 -10.15 23.70 -23.88
N GLY A 747 -11.38 23.42 -23.41
CA GLY A 747 -12.44 24.41 -23.27
C GLY A 747 -13.02 24.94 -24.59
N ILE A 748 -12.59 24.41 -25.75
CA ILE A 748 -12.99 24.90 -27.08
C ILE A 748 -13.53 23.77 -27.97
N THR A 749 -14.32 24.14 -28.98
CA THR A 749 -14.76 23.20 -30.02
C THR A 749 -13.63 22.93 -31.01
N LEU A 750 -13.08 21.71 -31.00
CA LEU A 750 -11.93 21.33 -31.83
C LEU A 750 -12.30 20.89 -33.24
N TYR A 751 -13.53 20.40 -33.44
CA TYR A 751 -14.08 20.15 -34.77
C TYR A 751 -15.58 20.40 -34.83
N SER A 752 -16.07 20.87 -35.98
CA SER A 752 -17.48 21.13 -36.24
C SER A 752 -17.84 20.71 -37.67
N GLY A 753 -19.12 20.44 -37.93
CA GLY A 753 -19.60 20.08 -39.27
C GLY A 753 -20.95 19.38 -39.25
N SER A 754 -21.52 19.14 -40.43
CA SER A 754 -22.84 18.48 -40.56
C SER A 754 -22.88 17.04 -40.01
N ALA A 755 -21.73 16.43 -39.77
CA ALA A 755 -21.60 15.05 -39.28
C ALA A 755 -21.26 14.94 -37.78
N THR A 756 -21.10 16.05 -37.04
CA THR A 756 -20.58 16.01 -35.66
C THR A 756 -21.55 15.46 -34.60
N GLY A 757 -22.76 15.05 -35.00
CA GLY A 757 -23.66 14.25 -34.18
C GLY A 757 -23.49 12.73 -34.35
N ARG A 758 -22.48 12.28 -35.12
CA ARG A 758 -22.25 10.87 -35.46
C ARG A 758 -20.81 10.47 -35.13
N ALA A 759 -20.66 9.30 -34.51
CA ALA A 759 -19.36 8.69 -34.27
C ALA A 759 -18.93 7.85 -35.48
N TYR A 760 -17.68 8.01 -35.92
CA TYR A 760 -17.14 7.28 -37.06
C TYR A 760 -15.98 6.40 -36.62
N LEU A 761 -15.96 5.15 -37.05
CA LEU A 761 -14.88 4.20 -36.82
C LEU A 761 -14.57 3.45 -38.10
N HIS A 762 -13.38 2.88 -38.22
CA HIS A 762 -13.09 1.90 -39.26
C HIS A 762 -14.07 0.72 -39.14
N HIS A 763 -14.58 0.21 -40.26
CA HIS A 763 -15.65 -0.80 -40.26
C HIS A 763 -15.36 -2.04 -39.37
N GLN A 764 -14.10 -2.48 -39.29
CA GLN A 764 -13.69 -3.58 -38.43
C GLN A 764 -13.83 -3.22 -36.94
N ALA A 765 -13.38 -2.02 -36.55
CA ALA A 765 -13.50 -1.53 -35.17
C ALA A 765 -14.97 -1.34 -34.79
N ALA A 766 -15.78 -0.72 -35.67
CA ALA A 766 -17.22 -0.55 -35.46
C ALA A 766 -17.93 -1.91 -35.25
N THR A 767 -17.62 -2.90 -36.08
CA THR A 767 -18.22 -4.25 -35.96
C THR A 767 -17.90 -4.91 -34.62
N HIS A 768 -16.67 -4.80 -34.14
CA HIS A 768 -16.29 -5.39 -32.85
C HIS A 768 -16.82 -4.59 -31.66
N LEU A 769 -16.90 -3.27 -31.77
CA LEU A 769 -17.52 -2.42 -30.76
C LEU A 769 -19.01 -2.78 -30.56
N ILE A 770 -19.74 -3.03 -31.64
CA ILE A 770 -21.15 -3.45 -31.59
C ILE A 770 -21.28 -4.82 -30.91
N LYS A 771 -20.38 -5.77 -31.16
CA LYS A 771 -20.39 -7.06 -30.44
C LYS A 771 -20.21 -6.87 -28.93
N ALA A 772 -19.29 -5.99 -28.52
CA ALA A 772 -19.10 -5.65 -27.11
C ALA A 772 -20.35 -4.96 -26.52
N HIS A 773 -20.95 -4.03 -27.26
CA HIS A 773 -22.20 -3.36 -26.88
C HIS A 773 -23.34 -4.34 -26.66
N LEU A 774 -23.61 -5.22 -27.62
CA LEU A 774 -24.68 -6.21 -27.54
C LEU A 774 -24.46 -7.17 -26.37
N TRP A 775 -23.22 -7.58 -26.13
CA TRP A 775 -22.89 -8.40 -24.95
C TRP A 775 -23.22 -7.69 -23.63
N LEU A 776 -22.91 -6.40 -23.51
CA LEU A 776 -23.25 -5.57 -22.34
C LEU A 776 -24.76 -5.41 -22.17
N VAL A 777 -25.49 -5.18 -23.27
CA VAL A 777 -26.94 -5.02 -23.25
C VAL A 777 -27.62 -6.32 -22.81
N GLU A 778 -27.25 -7.44 -23.43
CA GLU A 778 -27.88 -8.75 -23.21
C GLU A 778 -27.61 -9.29 -21.79
N HIS A 779 -26.40 -9.10 -21.27
CA HIS A 779 -25.97 -9.77 -20.03
C HIS A 779 -25.99 -8.85 -18.80
N TRP A 780 -25.99 -7.53 -19.00
CA TRP A 780 -25.79 -6.57 -17.90
C TRP A 780 -26.78 -5.40 -17.91
N GLY A 781 -27.63 -5.24 -18.94
CA GLY A 781 -28.54 -4.10 -19.04
C GLY A 781 -27.83 -2.76 -19.19
N LEU A 782 -26.61 -2.78 -19.74
CA LEU A 782 -25.76 -1.60 -19.93
C LEU A 782 -25.51 -1.36 -21.42
N GLY A 783 -25.54 -0.10 -21.84
CA GLY A 783 -25.15 0.33 -23.18
C GLY A 783 -23.84 1.10 -23.17
N LEU A 784 -23.33 1.41 -24.36
CA LEU A 784 -22.10 2.17 -24.55
C LEU A 784 -22.41 3.61 -24.96
N VAL A 785 -21.64 4.56 -24.45
CA VAL A 785 -21.66 5.97 -24.86
C VAL A 785 -20.28 6.40 -25.33
N ILE A 786 -20.18 6.87 -26.58
CA ILE A 786 -18.94 7.28 -27.23
C ILE A 786 -18.67 8.77 -26.94
N PHE A 787 -17.51 9.05 -26.32
CA PHE A 787 -17.01 10.40 -26.05
C PHE A 787 -16.04 10.91 -27.13
N ASP A 788 -15.27 10.02 -27.74
CA ASP A 788 -14.45 10.31 -28.92
C ASP A 788 -14.29 9.06 -29.79
N SER A 789 -14.10 9.28 -31.10
CA SER A 789 -13.92 8.22 -32.09
C SER A 789 -12.94 8.68 -33.17
N TYR A 790 -13.29 8.62 -34.45
CA TYR A 790 -12.47 9.24 -35.48
C TYR A 790 -12.36 10.76 -35.27
N ARG A 791 -11.12 11.25 -35.19
CA ARG A 791 -10.80 12.68 -35.29
C ARG A 791 -9.75 12.93 -36.37
N PRO A 792 -9.85 14.00 -37.18
CA PRO A 792 -8.86 14.34 -38.19
C PRO A 792 -7.46 14.58 -37.60
N TRP A 793 -6.40 14.26 -38.34
CA TRP A 793 -5.03 14.49 -37.91
C TRP A 793 -4.75 15.94 -37.44
N HIS A 794 -5.26 16.96 -38.12
CA HIS A 794 -5.04 18.36 -37.72
C HIS A 794 -5.58 18.68 -36.32
N VAL A 795 -6.65 18.00 -35.88
CA VAL A 795 -7.18 18.14 -34.52
C VAL A 795 -6.19 17.59 -33.49
N THR A 796 -5.57 16.44 -33.78
CA THR A 796 -4.52 15.88 -32.90
C THR A 796 -3.30 16.80 -32.83
N TRP A 797 -2.93 17.43 -33.95
CA TRP A 797 -1.90 18.45 -33.96
C TRP A 797 -2.26 19.67 -33.10
N ALA A 798 -3.52 20.12 -33.15
CA ALA A 798 -4.00 21.23 -32.32
C ALA A 798 -3.98 20.86 -30.82
N MET A 799 -4.47 19.67 -30.46
CA MET A 799 -4.45 19.14 -29.10
C MET A 799 -3.04 19.10 -28.52
N ASP A 800 -2.03 18.65 -29.29
CA ASP A 800 -0.61 18.62 -28.88
C ASP A 800 -0.10 20.02 -28.46
N ARG A 801 -0.62 21.07 -29.10
CA ARG A 801 -0.27 22.46 -28.84
C ARG A 801 -1.15 23.15 -27.81
N CYS A 802 -2.18 22.46 -27.32
CA CYS A 802 -2.95 22.86 -26.15
C CYS A 802 -2.30 22.45 -24.83
N VAL A 803 -1.25 21.63 -24.85
CA VAL A 803 -0.64 21.08 -23.63
C VAL A 803 0.86 21.34 -23.54
N GLU A 804 1.36 21.42 -22.31
CA GLU A 804 2.79 21.51 -22.01
C GLU A 804 3.53 20.24 -22.45
N ALA A 805 4.82 20.40 -22.77
CA ALA A 805 5.62 19.34 -23.40
C ALA A 805 5.67 18.02 -22.61
N GLN A 806 5.65 18.08 -21.27
CA GLN A 806 5.68 16.90 -20.40
C GLN A 806 4.39 16.07 -20.40
N TYR A 807 3.28 16.61 -20.93
CA TYR A 807 2.00 15.88 -21.05
C TYR A 807 1.77 15.31 -22.46
N ARG A 808 2.61 15.70 -23.43
CA ARG A 808 2.61 15.13 -24.80
C ARG A 808 3.11 13.70 -24.76
N GLY A 809 2.47 12.84 -25.54
CA GLY A 809 2.71 11.39 -25.55
C GLY A 809 2.12 10.65 -24.34
N LYS A 810 1.65 11.36 -23.29
CA LYS A 810 1.00 10.76 -22.12
C LYS A 810 -0.52 10.79 -22.21
N TYR A 811 -1.11 11.96 -22.41
CA TYR A 811 -2.56 12.19 -22.55
C TYR A 811 -2.96 12.66 -23.95
N VAL A 812 -1.99 13.20 -24.70
CA VAL A 812 -2.20 13.67 -26.07
C VAL A 812 -1.18 13.02 -26.99
N ALA A 813 -1.65 12.33 -28.02
CA ALA A 813 -0.79 11.62 -28.96
C ALA A 813 0.17 12.54 -29.72
N ASP A 814 1.40 12.07 -29.98
CA ASP A 814 2.37 12.78 -30.80
C ASP A 814 1.90 12.84 -32.28
N PRO A 815 1.65 14.05 -32.83
CA PRO A 815 1.15 14.19 -34.19
C PRO A 815 2.16 13.77 -35.26
N THR A 816 3.46 13.63 -34.94
CA THR A 816 4.49 13.21 -35.90
C THR A 816 4.39 11.73 -36.29
N ILE A 817 3.77 10.91 -35.45
CA ILE A 817 3.44 9.50 -35.72
C ILE A 817 1.93 9.27 -35.95
N GLY A 818 1.12 10.28 -35.63
CA GLY A 818 -0.34 10.28 -35.73
C GLY A 818 -1.02 9.42 -34.66
N SER A 819 -2.29 9.67 -34.38
CA SER A 819 -3.07 8.93 -33.36
C SER A 819 -3.87 7.76 -33.95
N VAL A 820 -4.13 6.71 -33.16
CA VAL A 820 -5.03 5.62 -33.53
C VAL A 820 -6.46 6.14 -33.80
N HIS A 821 -6.89 7.22 -33.13
CA HIS A 821 -8.13 7.93 -33.48
C HIS A 821 -8.12 8.46 -34.92
N ASN A 822 -6.98 8.96 -35.43
CA ASN A 822 -6.88 9.44 -36.81
C ASN A 822 -7.03 8.31 -37.84
N ARG A 823 -6.96 7.07 -37.40
CA ARG A 823 -7.08 5.87 -38.23
C ARG A 823 -8.49 5.25 -38.15
N GLY A 824 -9.39 5.85 -37.35
CA GLY A 824 -10.69 5.27 -37.01
C GLY A 824 -10.57 3.99 -36.16
N GLY A 825 -9.41 3.77 -35.55
CA GLY A 825 -9.10 2.55 -34.82
C GLY A 825 -9.14 2.71 -33.30
N ALA A 826 -9.59 3.84 -32.75
CA ALA A 826 -9.66 4.06 -31.31
C ALA A 826 -11.01 4.64 -30.91
N VAL A 827 -11.41 4.38 -29.67
CA VAL A 827 -12.65 4.90 -29.09
C VAL A 827 -12.42 5.31 -27.65
N ASP A 828 -12.92 6.49 -27.30
CA ASP A 828 -13.07 6.93 -25.92
C ASP A 828 -14.53 6.73 -25.52
N ILE A 829 -14.77 5.99 -24.43
CA ILE A 829 -16.10 5.46 -24.16
C ILE A 829 -16.40 5.28 -22.68
N SER A 830 -17.69 5.30 -22.33
CA SER A 830 -18.20 4.89 -21.02
C SER A 830 -19.44 4.01 -21.16
N LEU A 831 -20.01 3.64 -20.02
CA LEU A 831 -21.25 2.86 -19.90
C LEU A 831 -22.42 3.79 -19.60
N TYR A 832 -23.63 3.40 -20.01
CA TYR A 832 -24.88 3.99 -19.54
C TYR A 832 -25.89 2.90 -19.19
N SER A 833 -26.79 3.18 -18.24
CA SER A 833 -27.86 2.26 -17.88
C SER A 833 -28.96 2.24 -18.94
N ILE A 834 -29.34 1.06 -19.43
CA ILE A 834 -30.44 0.95 -20.40
C ILE A 834 -31.77 1.35 -19.75
N SER A 835 -31.97 1.07 -18.46
CA SER A 835 -33.23 1.32 -17.77
C SER A 835 -33.44 2.80 -17.41
N SER A 836 -32.41 3.49 -16.92
CA SER A 836 -32.51 4.92 -16.55
C SER A 836 -32.07 5.87 -17.66
N GLY A 837 -31.27 5.38 -18.61
CA GLY A 837 -30.62 6.20 -19.63
C GLY A 837 -29.43 7.01 -19.13
N GLU A 838 -29.11 6.96 -17.84
CA GLU A 838 -28.04 7.74 -17.22
C GLU A 838 -26.66 7.15 -17.52
N ILE A 839 -25.66 8.02 -17.69
CA ILE A 839 -24.25 7.62 -17.85
C ILE A 839 -23.73 7.12 -16.49
N ILE A 840 -23.05 5.99 -16.52
CA ILE A 840 -22.42 5.40 -15.33
C ILE A 840 -21.18 6.22 -14.96
N LEU A 841 -21.15 6.67 -13.70
CA LEU A 841 -19.99 7.37 -13.14
C LEU A 841 -18.81 6.41 -12.98
N MET A 842 -17.61 6.92 -13.26
CA MET A 842 -16.34 6.20 -13.14
C MET A 842 -15.46 6.83 -12.06
N PRO A 843 -14.36 6.18 -11.63
CA PRO A 843 -13.52 6.71 -10.54
C PRO A 843 -12.85 8.07 -10.82
N GLY A 844 -12.71 8.46 -12.08
CA GLY A 844 -12.17 9.75 -12.56
C GLY A 844 -13.11 10.37 -13.59
N ASP A 845 -12.95 11.66 -13.85
CA ASP A 845 -13.69 12.35 -14.90
C ASP A 845 -13.14 11.94 -16.28
N TYR A 846 -13.94 12.10 -17.34
CA TYR A 846 -13.43 11.98 -18.70
C TYR A 846 -12.46 13.14 -18.98
N ASP A 847 -11.39 12.87 -19.72
CA ASP A 847 -10.43 13.88 -20.16
C ASP A 847 -9.62 14.53 -19.02
N GLU A 848 -9.48 13.80 -17.91
CA GLU A 848 -8.79 14.25 -16.69
C GLU A 848 -7.28 13.99 -16.73
N PHE A 849 -6.46 15.02 -16.57
CA PHE A 849 -4.99 14.96 -16.60
C PHE A 849 -4.42 14.65 -15.20
N SER A 850 -4.92 13.58 -14.59
CA SER A 850 -4.53 13.17 -13.23
C SER A 850 -4.35 11.66 -13.11
N PHE A 851 -3.82 11.18 -12.00
CA PHE A 851 -3.75 9.74 -11.73
C PHE A 851 -5.14 9.08 -11.60
N ARG A 852 -6.23 9.82 -11.38
CA ARG A 852 -7.60 9.27 -11.35
C ARG A 852 -8.05 8.74 -12.71
N SER A 853 -7.46 9.26 -13.80
CA SER A 853 -7.70 8.76 -15.16
C SER A 853 -7.08 7.39 -15.40
N HIS A 854 -6.05 7.01 -14.62
CA HIS A 854 -5.32 5.76 -14.82
C HIS A 854 -6.20 4.55 -14.52
N ARG A 855 -6.00 3.48 -15.28
CA ARG A 855 -6.84 2.29 -15.20
C ARG A 855 -6.63 1.51 -13.89
N SER A 856 -5.45 1.61 -13.29
CA SER A 856 -5.14 1.06 -11.96
C SER A 856 -5.73 1.85 -10.80
N TYR A 857 -6.18 3.10 -11.01
CA TYR A 857 -6.57 3.98 -9.91
C TYR A 857 -7.60 3.29 -9.01
N PHE A 858 -7.24 3.05 -7.76
CA PHE A 858 -7.99 2.21 -6.82
C PHE A 858 -8.97 3.00 -5.96
N GLY A 859 -9.01 4.33 -6.10
CA GLY A 859 -9.96 5.19 -5.39
C GLY A 859 -11.40 5.05 -5.88
N GLY A 860 -12.27 5.95 -5.42
CA GLY A 860 -13.70 5.93 -5.74
C GLY A 860 -14.46 4.79 -5.03
N THR A 861 -15.60 4.39 -5.59
CA THR A 861 -16.46 3.34 -5.05
C THR A 861 -16.15 1.97 -5.64
N THR A 862 -16.51 0.89 -4.92
CA THR A 862 -16.47 -0.48 -5.45
C THR A 862 -17.25 -0.57 -6.75
N THR A 863 -18.43 0.06 -6.82
CA THR A 863 -19.28 0.09 -8.01
C THR A 863 -18.58 0.75 -9.20
N GLN A 864 -17.94 1.91 -9.01
CA GLN A 864 -17.18 2.59 -10.06
C GLN A 864 -16.03 1.72 -10.59
N ARG A 865 -15.26 1.09 -9.69
CA ARG A 865 -14.17 0.19 -10.09
C ARG A 865 -14.67 -1.06 -10.81
N TYR A 866 -15.80 -1.60 -10.37
CA TYR A 866 -16.46 -2.73 -11.01
C TYR A 866 -16.86 -2.40 -12.45
N TYR A 867 -17.55 -1.28 -12.68
CA TYR A 867 -17.97 -0.88 -14.02
C TYR A 867 -16.79 -0.58 -14.95
N ARG A 868 -15.72 0.05 -14.45
CA ARG A 868 -14.47 0.22 -15.22
C ARG A 868 -13.89 -1.13 -15.67
N LYS A 869 -13.84 -2.12 -14.76
CA LYS A 869 -13.35 -3.47 -15.09
C LYS A 869 -14.27 -4.20 -16.06
N LEU A 870 -15.58 -4.07 -15.90
CA LEU A 870 -16.58 -4.65 -16.81
C LEU A 870 -16.44 -4.08 -18.21
N LEU A 871 -16.35 -2.76 -18.35
CA LEU A 871 -16.09 -2.08 -19.62
C LEU A 871 -14.80 -2.59 -20.28
N THR A 872 -13.72 -2.63 -19.50
CA THR A 872 -12.42 -3.12 -19.98
C THR A 872 -12.51 -4.56 -20.48
N THR A 873 -13.21 -5.43 -19.75
CA THR A 873 -13.40 -6.84 -20.11
C THR A 873 -14.22 -7.00 -21.38
N ALA A 874 -15.31 -6.23 -21.52
CA ALA A 874 -16.16 -6.26 -22.72
C ALA A 874 -15.35 -5.92 -23.98
N LEU A 875 -14.47 -4.92 -23.91
CA LEU A 875 -13.68 -4.46 -25.05
C LEU A 875 -12.48 -5.37 -25.35
N ILE A 876 -11.75 -5.87 -24.35
CA ILE A 876 -10.67 -6.85 -24.56
C ILE A 876 -11.19 -8.11 -25.27
N ASN A 877 -12.33 -8.64 -24.83
CA ASN A 877 -12.95 -9.80 -25.45
C ASN A 877 -13.39 -9.57 -26.91
N ASN A 878 -13.38 -8.31 -27.36
CA ASN A 878 -13.76 -7.89 -28.70
C ASN A 878 -12.63 -7.16 -29.43
N LYS A 879 -11.38 -7.61 -29.27
CA LYS A 879 -10.19 -7.11 -30.00
C LYS A 879 -9.85 -5.62 -29.74
N PHE A 880 -10.09 -5.12 -28.54
CA PHE A 880 -9.57 -3.81 -28.12
C PHE A 880 -8.50 -3.95 -27.04
N SER A 881 -7.49 -3.10 -27.13
CA SER A 881 -6.43 -2.94 -26.15
C SER A 881 -6.71 -1.69 -25.31
N PRO A 882 -6.81 -1.79 -23.98
CA PRO A 882 -6.96 -0.62 -23.11
C PRO A 882 -5.68 0.21 -23.07
N TYR A 883 -5.81 1.54 -23.03
CA TYR A 883 -4.68 2.41 -22.69
C TYR A 883 -4.51 2.50 -21.16
N PRO A 884 -3.27 2.42 -20.62
CA PRO A 884 -3.05 2.39 -19.17
C PRO A 884 -3.44 3.68 -18.45
N GLN A 885 -3.12 4.84 -19.02
CA GLN A 885 -3.31 6.14 -18.37
C GLN A 885 -4.71 6.71 -18.52
N GLU A 886 -5.59 6.11 -19.32
CA GLU A 886 -6.94 6.63 -19.57
C GLU A 886 -7.96 5.50 -19.51
N TRP A 887 -8.79 5.45 -18.46
CA TRP A 887 -9.74 4.36 -18.26
C TRP A 887 -10.81 4.26 -19.38
N TRP A 888 -11.04 5.35 -20.11
CA TRP A 888 -12.03 5.45 -21.19
C TRP A 888 -11.49 5.04 -22.57
N HIS A 889 -10.16 5.02 -22.77
CA HIS A 889 -9.55 4.90 -24.09
C HIS A 889 -9.21 3.45 -24.45
N PHE A 890 -9.55 3.07 -25.69
CA PHE A 890 -9.35 1.73 -26.21
C PHE A 890 -8.93 1.73 -27.69
N ASP A 891 -7.82 1.07 -27.97
CA ASP A 891 -7.29 0.88 -29.32
C ASP A 891 -7.75 -0.45 -29.92
N PHE A 892 -8.30 -0.42 -31.12
CA PHE A 892 -8.66 -1.62 -31.87
C PHE A 892 -7.41 -2.33 -32.40
N LEU A 893 -7.30 -3.62 -32.09
CA LEU A 893 -6.24 -4.50 -32.56
C LEU A 893 -6.57 -4.97 -33.99
N SER A 894 -6.19 -4.15 -34.97
CA SER A 894 -6.41 -4.45 -36.39
C SER A 894 -5.44 -5.52 -36.90
N ASP A 895 -5.93 -6.37 -37.81
CA ASP A 895 -5.10 -7.43 -38.43
C ASP A 895 -4.09 -6.83 -39.44
N ALA A 896 -4.26 -5.57 -39.84
CA ALA A 896 -3.35 -4.82 -40.70
C ALA A 896 -3.25 -3.34 -40.26
N PRO A 897 -2.13 -2.63 -40.54
CA PRO A 897 -1.98 -1.22 -40.21
C PRO A 897 -3.02 -0.34 -40.92
N LEU A 898 -3.70 0.52 -40.14
CA LEU A 898 -4.68 1.49 -40.67
C LEU A 898 -4.00 2.84 -40.99
N PRO A 899 -4.36 3.52 -42.10
CA PRO A 899 -3.74 4.78 -42.52
C PRO A 899 -4.18 5.97 -41.65
N VAL A 900 -3.30 6.96 -41.49
CA VAL A 900 -3.61 8.23 -40.81
C VAL A 900 -4.46 9.12 -41.72
N LEU A 901 -5.67 9.45 -41.29
CA LEU A 901 -6.63 10.24 -42.07
C LEU A 901 -6.73 11.68 -41.55
N ASN A 902 -6.93 12.63 -42.46
CA ASN A 902 -7.22 14.03 -42.16
C ASN A 902 -8.50 14.52 -42.87
N ILE A 903 -9.58 13.76 -42.78
CA ILE A 903 -10.86 14.01 -43.45
C ILE A 903 -11.75 14.85 -42.53
N PRO A 904 -12.07 16.11 -42.87
CA PRO A 904 -12.96 16.92 -42.05
C PRO A 904 -14.39 16.35 -41.99
N PHE A 905 -15.10 16.55 -40.88
CA PHE A 905 -16.43 15.97 -40.64
C PHE A 905 -17.48 16.33 -41.69
N ASN A 906 -17.39 17.50 -42.34
CA ASN A 906 -18.29 17.87 -43.43
C ASN A 906 -18.14 17.01 -44.70
N LYS A 907 -17.09 16.20 -44.81
CA LYS A 907 -16.84 15.27 -45.93
C LYS A 907 -17.18 13.81 -45.62
N LEU A 908 -17.56 13.47 -44.38
CA LEU A 908 -17.85 12.08 -43.95
C LEU A 908 -19.28 11.59 -44.30
N LEU A 909 -20.17 12.47 -44.76
CA LEU A 909 -21.56 12.14 -45.11
C LEU A 909 -21.76 11.72 -46.57
N LYS A 910 -20.69 11.58 -47.35
CA LYS A 910 -20.74 11.27 -48.79
C LYS A 910 -20.44 9.81 -49.08
#